data_AF-A0AAT9TKR9-F1
#
_entry.id   AF-A0AAT9TKR9-F1
#
_cell.length_a   1.000
_cell.length_b   1.000
_cell.length_c   1.000
_cell.angle_alpha   90.00
_cell.angle_beta   90.00
_cell.angle_gamma   90.00
#
_symmetry.space_group_name_H-M   'P 1'
#
loop_
_entity.id
_entity.type
_entity.pdbx_description
1 polymer ?
#
loop_
_entity_poly.entity_id
_entity_poly.type
_entity_poly.pdbx_seq_one_letter_code
_entity_poly.pdbx_strand_id
1 'polypeptide(L)'
;MRRVKIIGIALVPTLTLTLGVVGAGVTTALVVGAPAALAAERAWGTSAALTDERGANTGAGVKVTSDGTAVTVWTSGTADGPQELWGATRPADATTWSAPVRIAADQERVSGVYLVTGRDGSATVAWDRFTSERFDSHSTSTLLPGAEAWTAPAPITSAPFGSDLMLLSGPGGRITAVWNGNPTPGEDESDVGVFASDLPSPGAGWSDAVQISSGSAYELRAATAGDGTVTVAWQAVISGPEALRVSTRAAGSADWSAPEVIRNGNSTPIELDVQAAVDGAALVSWSGISSARSFVYRPAGGTTWGRAEYLPPEESTSTTTPPQLEADGRVTAFWAFESTGLRTATRAVNGTWSQTRTVAEEREGFRVWGGPSIGQDGTFAIMWETFENDLWALTRSDGTWHYPVHVGRLDPYTDGSVAAGTDGRAVAVWNKQLGMTGDHYPIEQVWATATGAAKPSRRDHVGDDRFPDLYAQGTNGSLRVYQGDAAGKVSTFADGGTWPATSTLIPFGDLDGDGANDTLVTDEAGGLYRHSPQRGRVITPQTPAAKIGSGWKPFDSLTYSGDFTADGRPDLVARETATGDLYLYAGTVGGGLTRTGRIGTGWKNLTIVGAGDLNGDKHADIVTRTANGDLYRYAGTGKGTIGNGVKFGTGWGGMADIVGIGDLTGDGADDVLARTTGGDLYRYAGNGTGGVGAGVKIGTGWKSFAGIR
;
A
#
# COMPACT_ATOMS: atom_id res chain seq x y z
N MET A 1 -81.57 -15.35 -24.93
CA MET A 1 -80.36 -14.52 -25.17
C MET A 1 -79.16 -15.36 -24.77
N ARG A 2 -78.47 -15.91 -25.78
CA ARG A 2 -77.40 -16.90 -25.67
C ARG A 2 -76.19 -16.39 -26.46
N ARG A 3 -75.01 -16.72 -25.95
CA ARG A 3 -73.65 -16.29 -26.32
C ARG A 3 -73.36 -16.32 -27.83
N VAL A 4 -72.64 -15.30 -28.31
CA VAL A 4 -71.88 -15.33 -29.57
C VAL A 4 -70.44 -14.91 -29.28
N LYS A 5 -69.49 -15.75 -29.68
CA LYS A 5 -68.04 -15.49 -29.73
C LYS A 5 -67.74 -14.53 -30.89
N ILE A 6 -66.90 -13.53 -30.66
CA ILE A 6 -66.19 -12.82 -31.74
C ILE A 6 -64.68 -12.89 -31.44
N ILE A 7 -63.95 -13.25 -32.49
CA ILE A 7 -62.50 -13.41 -32.60
C ILE A 7 -61.90 -12.04 -32.94
N GLY A 8 -60.85 -11.62 -32.23
CA GLY A 8 -60.07 -10.41 -32.51
C GLY A 8 -58.59 -10.77 -32.67
N ILE A 9 -58.09 -10.61 -33.89
CA ILE A 9 -56.72 -10.87 -34.35
C ILE A 9 -55.83 -9.67 -33.97
N ALA A 10 -54.68 -9.92 -33.34
CA ALA A 10 -53.65 -8.91 -33.08
C ALA A 10 -52.66 -8.85 -34.24
N LEU A 11 -52.50 -7.66 -34.82
CA LEU A 11 -51.49 -7.31 -35.82
C LEU A 11 -50.14 -7.06 -35.14
N VAL A 12 -49.09 -7.76 -35.58
CA VAL A 12 -47.69 -7.45 -35.27
C VAL A 12 -47.05 -6.89 -36.55
N PRO A 13 -46.47 -5.68 -36.55
CA PRO A 13 -45.70 -5.23 -37.70
C PRO A 13 -44.30 -5.87 -37.70
N THR A 14 -44.02 -6.64 -38.74
CA THR A 14 -42.71 -7.20 -39.08
C THR A 14 -41.81 -6.08 -39.60
N LEU A 15 -40.72 -5.79 -38.89
CA LEU A 15 -39.64 -4.93 -39.38
C LEU A 15 -38.67 -5.79 -40.21
N THR A 16 -38.67 -5.60 -41.53
CA THR A 16 -37.74 -6.26 -42.45
C THR A 16 -36.39 -5.54 -42.39
N LEU A 17 -35.37 -6.15 -41.76
CA LEU A 17 -34.01 -5.61 -41.76
C LEU A 17 -33.23 -6.18 -42.95
N THR A 18 -32.85 -5.33 -43.88
CA THR A 18 -31.99 -5.66 -45.02
C THR A 18 -30.55 -5.83 -44.55
N LEU A 19 -30.00 -7.05 -44.65
CA LEU A 19 -28.60 -7.37 -44.36
C LEU A 19 -27.66 -6.76 -45.41
N GLY A 20 -26.99 -5.67 -45.06
CA GLY A 20 -25.78 -5.20 -45.75
C GLY A 20 -24.56 -5.93 -45.20
N VAL A 21 -23.86 -6.68 -46.04
CA VAL A 21 -22.60 -7.36 -45.71
C VAL A 21 -21.51 -6.30 -45.52
N VAL A 22 -21.07 -6.10 -44.27
CA VAL A 22 -19.83 -5.39 -43.93
C VAL A 22 -18.89 -6.41 -43.30
N GLY A 23 -17.63 -6.38 -43.73
CA GLY A 23 -16.64 -7.44 -43.53
C GLY A 23 -16.45 -7.90 -42.08
N ALA A 24 -16.11 -9.18 -41.95
CA ALA A 24 -15.79 -9.84 -40.69
C ALA A 24 -14.57 -9.19 -40.01
N GLY A 25 -14.82 -8.18 -39.18
CA GLY A 25 -13.97 -7.86 -38.05
C GLY A 25 -14.25 -8.88 -36.97
N VAL A 26 -13.25 -9.69 -36.61
CA VAL A 26 -13.29 -10.58 -35.46
C VAL A 26 -13.49 -9.70 -34.23
N THR A 27 -14.73 -9.60 -33.74
CA THR A 27 -15.00 -9.16 -32.38
C THR A 27 -14.67 -10.35 -31.49
N THR A 28 -13.45 -10.39 -30.98
CA THR A 28 -13.18 -11.19 -29.78
C THR A 28 -14.07 -10.64 -28.69
N ALA A 29 -15.22 -11.28 -28.46
CA ALA A 29 -15.96 -11.11 -27.23
C ALA A 29 -14.98 -11.46 -26.11
N LEU A 30 -14.56 -10.44 -25.35
CA LEU A 30 -13.76 -10.63 -24.16
C LEU A 30 -14.63 -11.48 -23.23
N VAL A 31 -14.32 -12.78 -23.12
CA VAL A 31 -14.87 -13.63 -22.08
C VAL A 31 -14.24 -13.09 -20.80
N VAL A 32 -14.90 -12.12 -20.17
CA VAL A 32 -14.54 -11.69 -18.82
C VAL A 32 -14.84 -12.89 -17.93
N GLY A 33 -13.79 -13.60 -17.53
CA GLY A 33 -13.91 -14.72 -16.61
C GLY A 33 -14.55 -14.27 -15.30
N ALA A 34 -15.21 -15.21 -14.62
CA ALA A 34 -15.72 -14.97 -13.27
C ALA A 34 -14.60 -14.38 -12.37
N PRO A 35 -14.92 -13.46 -11.45
CA PRO A 35 -13.91 -12.93 -10.54
C PRO A 35 -13.18 -14.07 -9.83
N ALA A 36 -11.86 -13.97 -9.73
CA ALA A 36 -11.04 -14.94 -9.01
C ALA A 36 -11.60 -15.14 -7.59
N ALA A 37 -11.63 -16.40 -7.14
CA ALA A 37 -12.06 -16.76 -5.79
C ALA A 37 -11.25 -15.99 -4.74
N LEU A 38 -11.87 -15.75 -3.59
CA LEU A 38 -11.16 -15.18 -2.44
C LEU A 38 -10.05 -16.15 -2.01
N ALA A 39 -8.89 -15.60 -1.69
CA ALA A 39 -7.81 -16.35 -1.07
C ALA A 39 -8.12 -16.59 0.41
N ALA A 40 -7.44 -17.59 1.00
CA ALA A 40 -7.52 -17.88 2.42
C ALA A 40 -7.37 -16.61 3.28
N GLU A 41 -8.04 -16.62 4.43
CA GLU A 41 -7.99 -15.54 5.41
C GLU A 41 -6.54 -15.14 5.67
N ARG A 42 -6.29 -13.84 5.62
CA ARG A 42 -5.02 -13.32 6.09
C ARG A 42 -5.10 -13.22 7.61
N ALA A 43 -4.19 -13.91 8.29
CA ALA A 43 -4.20 -13.93 9.75
C ALA A 43 -4.05 -12.50 10.30
N TRP A 44 -5.07 -12.06 11.04
CA TRP A 44 -4.99 -10.91 11.93
C TRP A 44 -4.39 -11.35 13.26
N GLY A 45 -3.56 -10.50 13.83
CA GLY A 45 -3.01 -10.71 15.16
C GLY A 45 -4.12 -10.72 16.23
N THR A 46 -3.75 -11.12 17.45
CA THR A 46 -4.66 -11.02 18.59
C THR A 46 -4.95 -9.55 18.89
N SER A 47 -6.24 -9.22 18.99
CA SER A 47 -6.70 -7.90 19.41
C SER A 47 -6.26 -7.57 20.83
N ALA A 48 -5.71 -6.37 21.04
CA ALA A 48 -5.20 -5.93 22.33
C ALA A 48 -5.67 -4.51 22.68
N ALA A 49 -5.92 -4.26 23.97
CA ALA A 49 -6.20 -2.92 24.47
C ALA A 49 -4.92 -2.07 24.50
N LEU A 50 -5.02 -0.84 23.98
CA LEU A 50 -3.98 0.18 24.05
C LEU A 50 -4.10 1.05 25.30
N THR A 51 -5.31 1.16 25.86
CA THR A 51 -5.61 1.98 27.04
C THR A 51 -6.03 1.12 28.23
N ASP A 52 -5.90 1.68 29.43
CA ASP A 52 -6.48 1.08 30.64
C ASP A 52 -8.01 1.31 30.72
N GLU A 53 -8.66 0.82 31.77
CA GLU A 53 -10.12 0.87 31.96
C GLU A 53 -10.65 2.23 32.47
N ARG A 54 -9.86 3.32 32.47
CA ARG A 54 -10.16 4.52 33.29
C ARG A 54 -10.62 5.79 32.55
N GLY A 55 -10.98 5.74 31.27
CA GLY A 55 -11.38 6.95 30.51
C GLY A 55 -12.57 6.76 29.57
N ALA A 56 -13.26 7.85 29.26
CA ALA A 56 -14.12 7.95 28.07
C ALA A 56 -13.20 8.26 26.88
N ASN A 57 -12.66 7.22 26.26
CA ASN A 57 -11.79 7.37 25.10
C ASN A 57 -12.65 7.51 23.85
N THR A 58 -12.48 8.53 23.00
CA THR A 58 -13.31 8.69 21.76
C THR A 58 -12.47 9.08 20.55
N GLY A 59 -12.95 8.71 19.35
CA GLY A 59 -12.38 9.14 18.07
C GLY A 59 -11.02 8.54 17.75
N ALA A 60 -10.82 7.23 18.03
CA ALA A 60 -9.57 6.56 17.72
C ALA A 60 -9.36 6.44 16.21
N GLY A 61 -8.43 7.23 15.67
CA GLY A 61 -8.01 7.16 14.27
C GLY A 61 -6.68 6.43 14.12
N VAL A 62 -6.48 5.71 13.02
CA VAL A 62 -5.19 5.11 12.68
C VAL A 62 -4.73 5.51 11.28
N LYS A 63 -3.44 5.75 11.13
CA LYS A 63 -2.75 5.93 9.85
C LYS A 63 -1.44 5.15 9.86
N VAL A 64 -0.93 4.78 8.69
CA VAL A 64 0.38 4.16 8.55
C VAL A 64 1.29 5.13 7.81
N THR A 65 2.50 5.34 8.33
CA THR A 65 3.54 6.15 7.70
C THR A 65 4.18 5.38 6.54
N SER A 66 4.92 6.09 5.67
CA SER A 66 5.59 5.46 4.52
C SER A 66 6.66 4.43 4.90
N ASP A 67 7.19 4.51 6.13
CA ASP A 67 8.11 3.51 6.70
C ASP A 67 7.39 2.31 7.34
N GLY A 68 6.05 2.24 7.26
CA GLY A 68 5.23 1.15 7.79
C GLY A 68 4.84 1.31 9.27
N THR A 69 5.26 2.38 9.94
CA THR A 69 4.87 2.63 11.34
C THR A 69 3.38 2.98 11.41
N ALA A 70 2.61 2.19 12.16
CA ALA A 70 1.23 2.53 12.46
C ALA A 70 1.20 3.59 13.58
N VAL A 71 0.41 4.63 13.38
CA VAL A 71 0.21 5.73 14.34
C VAL A 71 -1.27 5.83 14.62
N THR A 72 -1.63 5.80 15.90
CA THR A 72 -3.01 6.01 16.33
C THR A 72 -3.08 7.13 17.36
N VAL A 73 -4.16 7.90 17.29
CA VAL A 73 -4.47 8.98 18.23
C VAL A 73 -5.91 8.87 18.69
N TRP A 74 -6.17 9.26 19.93
CA TRP A 74 -7.51 9.28 20.50
C TRP A 74 -7.63 10.40 21.54
N THR A 75 -8.87 10.82 21.78
CA THR A 75 -9.16 11.71 22.92
C THR A 75 -9.46 10.88 24.15
N SER A 76 -9.07 11.36 25.33
CA SER A 76 -9.36 10.72 26.61
C SER A 76 -9.75 11.76 27.64
N GLY A 77 -10.83 11.53 28.37
CA GLY A 77 -11.26 12.45 29.42
C GLY A 77 -12.50 11.96 30.15
N THR A 78 -13.08 12.84 30.96
CA THR A 78 -14.42 12.64 31.53
C THR A 78 -15.44 13.45 30.75
N ALA A 79 -16.63 12.88 30.55
CA ALA A 79 -17.92 13.55 30.35
C ALA A 79 -17.94 15.09 30.30
N ASP A 80 -17.71 15.70 31.47
CA ASP A 80 -17.85 17.14 31.74
C ASP A 80 -16.49 17.80 32.03
N GLY A 81 -15.41 17.05 31.82
CA GLY A 81 -14.05 17.46 32.14
C GLY A 81 -13.21 17.70 30.88
N PRO A 82 -11.98 18.17 31.10
CA PRO A 82 -11.05 18.42 30.01
C PRO A 82 -10.75 17.14 29.23
N GLN A 83 -10.70 17.29 27.91
CA GLN A 83 -10.38 16.22 26.97
C GLN A 83 -8.90 16.33 26.61
N GLU A 84 -8.16 15.25 26.81
CA GLU A 84 -6.75 15.15 26.51
C GLU A 84 -6.55 14.46 25.16
N LEU A 85 -5.46 14.79 24.47
CA LEU A 85 -5.07 14.09 23.25
C LEU A 85 -3.92 13.14 23.54
N TRP A 86 -4.09 11.88 23.15
CA TRP A 86 -3.13 10.80 23.33
C TRP A 86 -2.79 10.14 22.00
N GLY A 87 -1.64 9.47 21.94
CA GLY A 87 -1.28 8.65 20.80
C GLY A 87 -0.34 7.51 21.15
N ALA A 88 -0.29 6.52 20.26
CA ALA A 88 0.60 5.38 20.33
C ALA A 88 1.09 5.00 18.93
N THR A 89 2.20 4.30 18.88
CA THR A 89 2.84 3.87 17.64
C THR A 89 3.16 2.39 17.66
N ARG A 90 3.14 1.77 16.48
CA ARG A 90 3.65 0.41 16.27
C ARG A 90 4.61 0.46 15.09
N PRO A 91 5.93 0.34 15.33
CA PRO A 91 6.91 0.23 14.25
C PRO A 91 6.54 -0.88 13.25
N ALA A 92 6.95 -0.72 11.99
CA ALA A 92 6.58 -1.64 10.90
C ALA A 92 6.95 -3.10 11.19
N ASP A 93 8.12 -3.32 11.79
CA ASP A 93 8.69 -4.61 12.20
C ASP A 93 8.15 -5.11 13.56
N ALA A 94 7.43 -4.26 14.30
CA ALA A 94 6.92 -4.60 15.61
C ALA A 94 5.52 -5.26 15.57
N THR A 95 5.32 -6.22 16.47
CA THR A 95 4.01 -6.81 16.77
C THR A 95 3.35 -6.19 18.01
N THR A 96 4.04 -5.25 18.66
CA THR A 96 3.58 -4.60 19.90
C THR A 96 3.54 -3.09 19.71
N TRP A 97 2.56 -2.47 20.35
CA TRP A 97 2.41 -1.02 20.38
C TRP A 97 3.28 -0.42 21.48
N SER A 98 3.74 0.81 21.26
CA SER A 98 4.39 1.63 22.28
C SER A 98 3.39 1.98 23.38
N ALA A 99 3.94 2.35 24.55
CA ALA A 99 3.11 2.88 25.62
C ALA A 99 2.43 4.18 25.16
N PRO A 100 1.14 4.42 25.51
CA PRO A 100 0.47 5.68 25.20
C PRO A 100 1.25 6.90 25.67
N VAL A 101 1.43 7.86 24.76
CA VAL A 101 2.07 9.14 25.02
C VAL A 101 1.02 10.24 24.93
N ARG A 102 1.06 11.14 25.90
CA ARG A 102 0.20 12.32 25.94
C ARG A 102 0.72 13.38 24.98
N ILE A 103 -0.11 13.84 24.06
CA ILE A 103 0.21 14.83 23.02
C ILE A 103 -0.19 16.24 23.49
N ALA A 104 -1.35 16.37 24.13
CA ALA A 104 -1.84 17.65 24.66
C ALA A 104 -2.46 17.48 26.06
N ALA A 105 -2.17 18.42 26.98
CA ALA A 105 -2.60 18.39 28.37
C ALA A 105 -3.42 19.66 28.74
N ASP A 106 -4.73 19.46 28.92
CA ASP A 106 -5.66 20.09 29.87
C ASP A 106 -5.51 21.58 30.28
N GLN A 107 -6.35 22.44 29.69
CA GLN A 107 -7.38 23.32 30.30
C GLN A 107 -8.51 23.61 29.26
N GLU A 108 -8.58 22.78 28.22
CA GLU A 108 -9.15 23.13 26.92
C GLU A 108 -9.88 21.93 26.35
N ARG A 109 -11.05 22.14 25.76
CA ARG A 109 -11.78 21.07 25.09
C ARG A 109 -11.03 20.73 23.80
N VAL A 110 -10.52 19.51 23.66
CA VAL A 110 -9.99 18.98 22.40
C VAL A 110 -11.14 18.39 21.60
N SER A 111 -11.34 18.82 20.36
CA SER A 111 -12.24 18.19 19.40
C SER A 111 -11.67 18.25 17.98
N GLY A 112 -12.34 17.62 17.01
CA GLY A 112 -11.92 17.70 15.61
C GLY A 112 -10.49 17.20 15.41
N VAL A 113 -10.21 15.95 15.79
CA VAL A 113 -8.85 15.39 15.68
C VAL A 113 -8.59 14.89 14.26
N TYR A 114 -7.55 15.41 13.62
CA TYR A 114 -7.16 15.07 12.25
C TYR A 114 -5.74 14.55 12.21
N LEU A 115 -5.55 13.28 11.85
CA LEU A 115 -4.24 12.64 11.72
C LEU A 115 -3.86 12.45 10.25
N VAL A 116 -2.66 12.90 9.90
CA VAL A 116 -2.03 12.68 8.59
C VAL A 116 -0.61 12.13 8.75
N THR A 117 -0.19 11.25 7.85
CA THR A 117 1.18 10.74 7.79
C THR A 117 1.94 11.32 6.60
N GLY A 118 3.15 11.80 6.85
CA GLY A 118 4.07 12.30 5.84
C GLY A 118 4.78 11.16 5.10
N ARG A 119 5.21 11.44 3.87
CA ARG A 119 6.00 10.48 3.07
C ARG A 119 7.45 10.35 3.53
N ASP A 120 7.89 11.24 4.38
CA ASP A 120 9.18 11.21 5.06
C ASP A 120 9.17 10.31 6.31
N GLY A 121 8.03 9.68 6.64
CA GLY A 121 7.87 8.86 7.84
C GLY A 121 7.34 9.64 9.05
N SER A 122 7.05 10.94 8.91
CA SER A 122 6.46 11.73 9.99
C SER A 122 4.96 11.49 10.14
N ALA A 123 4.39 11.86 11.28
CA ALA A 123 2.94 11.96 11.47
C ALA A 123 2.59 13.31 12.09
N THR A 124 1.56 13.98 11.59
CA THR A 124 1.08 15.25 12.15
C THR A 124 -0.38 15.12 12.54
N VAL A 125 -0.69 15.54 13.76
CA VAL A 125 -2.05 15.61 14.26
C VAL A 125 -2.45 17.07 14.43
N ALA A 126 -3.66 17.42 14.00
CA ALA A 126 -4.32 18.69 14.33
C ALA A 126 -5.56 18.47 15.18
N TRP A 127 -5.92 19.48 15.95
CA TRP A 127 -7.17 19.51 16.71
C TRP A 127 -7.66 20.95 16.92
N ASP A 128 -8.96 21.06 17.14
CA ASP A 128 -9.61 22.28 17.60
C ASP A 128 -9.29 22.52 19.07
N ARG A 129 -8.90 23.75 19.40
CA ARG A 129 -8.61 24.21 20.76
C ARG A 129 -9.66 25.22 21.21
N PHE A 130 -10.20 25.01 22.42
CA PHE A 130 -11.21 25.86 23.04
C PHE A 130 -10.76 26.31 24.44
N THR A 131 -10.67 27.61 24.70
CA THR A 131 -10.64 28.19 26.03
C THR A 131 -12.07 28.57 26.40
N SER A 132 -12.63 27.93 27.42
CA SER A 132 -14.06 27.99 27.76
C SER A 132 -14.99 27.49 26.62
N GLU A 133 -16.24 27.95 26.54
CA GLU A 133 -17.21 27.53 25.51
C GLU A 133 -16.91 28.11 24.10
N ARG A 134 -15.83 28.89 23.94
CA ARG A 134 -15.49 29.55 22.69
C ARG A 134 -14.33 28.85 22.00
N PHE A 135 -14.48 28.62 20.69
CA PHE A 135 -13.39 28.17 19.83
C PHE A 135 -12.30 29.23 19.73
N ASP A 136 -11.03 28.84 19.92
CA ASP A 136 -9.89 29.75 19.87
C ASP A 136 -9.04 29.60 18.62
N SER A 137 -8.56 28.38 18.36
CA SER A 137 -7.53 28.14 17.35
C SER A 137 -7.46 26.68 16.96
N HIS A 138 -6.83 26.43 15.82
CA HIS A 138 -6.37 25.10 15.42
C HIS A 138 -4.94 24.89 15.93
N SER A 139 -4.66 23.76 16.57
CA SER A 139 -3.33 23.40 17.06
C SER A 139 -2.81 22.15 16.36
N THR A 140 -1.49 22.04 16.26
CA THR A 140 -0.81 20.90 15.62
C THR A 140 0.34 20.39 16.46
N SER A 141 0.64 19.10 16.32
CA SER A 141 1.83 18.46 16.85
C SER A 141 2.31 17.40 15.86
N THR A 142 3.63 17.22 15.76
CA THR A 142 4.25 16.33 14.79
C THR A 142 5.12 15.29 15.51
N LEU A 143 4.92 14.03 15.17
CA LEU A 143 5.85 12.95 15.44
C LEU A 143 6.88 12.89 14.31
N LEU A 144 8.15 13.13 14.64
CA LEU A 144 9.24 13.06 13.66
C LEU A 144 9.54 11.61 13.27
N PRO A 145 10.11 11.35 12.09
CA PRO A 145 10.47 9.99 11.66
C PRO A 145 11.37 9.30 12.70
N GLY A 146 10.96 8.11 13.16
CA GLY A 146 11.67 7.33 14.18
C GLY A 146 11.68 7.91 15.60
N ALA A 147 10.96 8.99 15.87
CA ALA A 147 10.84 9.55 17.21
C ALA A 147 9.78 8.82 18.04
N GLU A 148 9.97 8.78 19.36
CA GLU A 148 8.99 8.25 20.31
C GLU A 148 8.12 9.36 20.95
N ALA A 149 8.50 10.62 20.76
CA ALA A 149 7.84 11.78 21.37
C ALA A 149 7.38 12.78 20.30
N TRP A 150 6.19 13.33 20.54
CA TRP A 150 5.57 14.37 19.73
C TRP A 150 6.18 15.74 20.04
N THR A 151 6.22 16.64 19.05
CA THR A 151 6.63 18.03 19.28
C THR A 151 5.65 18.76 20.19
N ALA A 152 6.09 19.84 20.83
CA ALA A 152 5.19 20.72 21.56
C ALA A 152 4.06 21.24 20.64
N PRO A 153 2.80 21.32 21.13
CA PRO A 153 1.69 21.89 20.38
C PRO A 153 1.97 23.31 19.87
N ALA A 154 1.66 23.56 18.60
CA ALA A 154 1.82 24.87 17.96
C ALA A 154 0.55 25.26 17.17
N PRO A 155 0.11 26.53 17.23
CA PRO A 155 -1.08 27.00 16.51
C PRO A 155 -0.86 27.09 14.99
N ILE A 156 -1.91 26.82 14.21
CA ILE A 156 -1.94 27.04 12.76
C ILE A 156 -2.25 28.53 12.48
N THR A 157 -1.22 29.38 12.49
CA THR A 157 -1.29 30.84 12.16
C THR A 157 -2.35 31.64 12.95
N SER A 158 -2.42 32.97 12.80
CA SER A 158 -3.51 33.80 13.34
C SER A 158 -4.78 33.78 12.46
N ALA A 159 -5.14 32.60 11.96
CA ALA A 159 -6.17 32.42 10.94
C ALA A 159 -7.56 32.94 11.36
N PRO A 160 -8.41 33.39 10.42
CA PRO A 160 -9.82 33.60 10.70
C PRO A 160 -10.50 32.32 11.20
N PHE A 161 -11.44 32.47 12.15
CA PHE A 161 -12.21 31.39 12.75
C PHE A 161 -12.89 30.53 11.69
N GLY A 162 -12.82 29.20 11.83
CA GLY A 162 -13.29 28.28 10.81
C GLY A 162 -13.47 26.83 11.22
N SER A 163 -14.29 26.10 10.46
CA SER A 163 -14.63 24.69 10.63
C SER A 163 -13.97 23.82 9.54
N ASP A 164 -14.30 22.53 9.48
CA ASP A 164 -13.86 21.59 8.44
C ASP A 164 -12.34 21.60 8.18
N LEU A 165 -11.53 21.68 9.24
CA LEU A 165 -10.07 21.63 9.10
C LEU A 165 -9.66 20.29 8.49
N MET A 166 -8.74 20.33 7.53
CA MET A 166 -8.08 19.15 6.98
C MET A 166 -6.58 19.38 6.88
N LEU A 167 -5.82 18.34 7.21
CA LEU A 167 -4.38 18.30 6.97
C LEU A 167 -4.07 17.38 5.80
N LEU A 168 -3.17 17.84 4.92
CA LEU A 168 -2.79 17.13 3.71
C LEU A 168 -1.27 16.97 3.64
N SER A 169 -0.77 15.75 3.51
CA SER A 169 0.66 15.45 3.39
C SER A 169 1.15 15.68 1.96
N GLY A 170 2.20 16.47 1.81
CA GLY A 170 2.93 16.67 0.57
C GLY A 170 4.34 16.05 0.58
N PRO A 171 5.04 16.11 -0.57
CA PRO A 171 6.44 15.73 -0.68
C PRO A 171 7.34 16.50 0.29
N GLY A 172 8.43 15.85 0.74
CA GLY A 172 9.44 16.49 1.60
C GLY A 172 8.97 16.84 3.02
N GLY A 173 7.90 16.20 3.50
CA GLY A 173 7.36 16.43 4.85
C GLY A 173 6.52 17.71 4.98
N ARG A 174 6.18 18.36 3.87
CA ARG A 174 5.25 19.50 3.86
C ARG A 174 3.87 19.04 4.31
N ILE A 175 3.21 19.82 5.17
CA ILE A 175 1.79 19.67 5.46
C ILE A 175 1.03 20.91 4.97
N THR A 176 -0.11 20.72 4.32
CA THR A 176 -1.05 21.79 3.96
C THR A 176 -2.27 21.67 4.84
N ALA A 177 -2.60 22.73 5.58
CA ALA A 177 -3.87 22.87 6.27
C ALA A 177 -4.86 23.59 5.36
N VAL A 178 -6.09 23.10 5.26
CA VAL A 178 -7.20 23.78 4.58
C VAL A 178 -8.42 23.80 5.49
N TRP A 179 -9.16 24.90 5.51
CA TRP A 179 -10.36 25.05 6.34
C TRP A 179 -11.32 26.06 5.69
N ASN A 180 -12.59 26.03 6.10
CA ASN A 180 -13.56 27.07 5.77
C ASN A 180 -13.66 28.05 6.94
N GLY A 181 -13.66 29.36 6.71
CA GLY A 181 -13.64 30.34 7.79
C GLY A 181 -14.17 31.72 7.43
N ASN A 182 -14.49 32.52 8.44
CA ASN A 182 -15.00 33.88 8.27
C ASN A 182 -13.85 34.91 8.32
N PRO A 183 -13.57 35.64 7.21
CA PRO A 183 -12.46 36.59 7.15
C PRO A 183 -12.57 37.76 8.14
N THR A 184 -13.78 38.05 8.65
CA THR A 184 -14.08 39.17 9.56
C THR A 184 -14.78 38.67 10.83
N PRO A 185 -14.03 38.44 11.93
CA PRO A 185 -14.61 37.98 13.19
C PRO A 185 -15.69 38.92 13.74
N GLY A 186 -16.94 38.45 13.83
CA GLY A 186 -18.04 39.18 14.45
C GLY A 186 -19.07 39.81 13.50
N GLU A 187 -18.90 39.68 12.18
CA GLU A 187 -19.92 40.01 11.17
C GLU A 187 -20.55 38.73 10.58
N ASP A 188 -21.74 38.87 9.95
CA ASP A 188 -22.63 37.79 9.49
C ASP A 188 -21.93 36.48 9.09
N GLU A 189 -22.38 35.35 9.64
CA GLU A 189 -21.92 33.97 9.33
C GLU A 189 -22.11 33.55 7.86
N SER A 190 -22.52 34.47 6.98
CA SER A 190 -22.82 34.20 5.58
C SER A 190 -21.61 34.24 4.64
N ASP A 191 -20.48 34.85 5.02
CA ASP A 191 -19.27 34.93 4.17
C ASP A 191 -18.15 33.98 4.67
N VAL A 192 -18.38 32.67 4.55
CA VAL A 192 -17.41 31.63 4.92
C VAL A 192 -16.57 31.23 3.71
N GLY A 193 -15.37 31.77 3.57
CA GLY A 193 -14.44 31.46 2.48
C GLY A 193 -13.58 30.21 2.74
N VAL A 194 -12.84 29.75 1.74
CA VAL A 194 -11.85 28.66 1.88
C VAL A 194 -10.46 29.26 2.09
N PHE A 195 -9.70 28.73 3.04
CA PHE A 195 -8.35 29.16 3.38
C PHE A 195 -7.36 27.99 3.36
N ALA A 196 -6.08 28.32 3.16
CA ALA A 196 -4.98 27.37 3.28
C ALA A 196 -3.76 27.96 3.96
N SER A 197 -2.98 27.13 4.65
CA SER A 197 -1.66 27.46 5.20
C SER A 197 -0.73 26.25 5.05
N ASP A 198 0.57 26.49 4.95
CA ASP A 198 1.57 25.45 4.81
C ASP A 198 2.50 25.39 6.01
N LEU A 199 2.79 24.16 6.45
CA LEU A 199 3.95 23.80 7.24
C LEU A 199 5.02 23.28 6.27
N PRO A 200 6.12 24.03 6.00
CA PRO A 200 7.07 23.67 4.94
C PRO A 200 7.81 22.35 5.17
N SER A 201 8.07 22.02 6.43
CA SER A 201 8.73 20.79 6.88
C SER A 201 8.38 20.50 8.34
N PRO A 202 8.56 19.26 8.83
CA PRO A 202 8.35 18.94 10.24
C PRO A 202 9.18 19.86 11.16
N GLY A 203 8.54 20.45 12.16
CA GLY A 203 9.17 21.36 13.13
C GLY A 203 9.39 22.81 12.64
N ALA A 204 8.99 23.16 11.42
CA ALA A 204 8.96 24.55 10.97
C ALA A 204 7.77 25.34 11.57
N GLY A 205 7.70 26.64 11.29
CA GLY A 205 6.49 27.44 11.54
C GLY A 205 5.53 27.39 10.36
N TRP A 206 4.23 27.54 10.63
CA TRP A 206 3.20 27.67 9.60
C TRP A 206 3.33 29.01 8.84
N SER A 207 3.03 29.00 7.54
CA SER A 207 2.93 30.22 6.71
C SER A 207 1.70 31.04 7.04
N ASP A 208 1.63 32.30 6.61
CA ASP A 208 0.38 33.06 6.68
C ASP A 208 -0.74 32.36 5.89
N ALA A 209 -1.98 32.54 6.35
CA ALA A 209 -3.16 32.00 5.69
C ALA A 209 -3.44 32.70 4.36
N VAL A 210 -3.67 31.92 3.31
CA VAL A 210 -4.07 32.37 1.97
C VAL A 210 -5.55 32.09 1.77
N GLN A 211 -6.32 33.10 1.40
CA GLN A 211 -7.73 32.93 1.02
C GLN A 211 -7.84 32.42 -0.42
N ILE A 212 -8.44 31.25 -0.59
CA ILE A 212 -8.66 30.58 -1.89
C ILE A 212 -9.95 31.07 -2.54
N SER A 213 -11.00 31.29 -1.74
CA SER A 213 -12.29 31.77 -2.21
C SER A 213 -13.01 32.68 -1.22
N SER A 214 -13.88 33.54 -1.74
CA SER A 214 -14.90 34.29 -1.00
C SER A 214 -16.29 33.67 -1.20
N GLY A 215 -17.25 33.98 -0.33
CA GLY A 215 -18.61 33.44 -0.37
C GLY A 215 -18.74 32.07 0.27
N SER A 216 -19.96 31.71 0.70
CA SER A 216 -20.21 30.57 1.60
C SER A 216 -19.74 29.22 1.04
N ALA A 217 -18.79 28.60 1.74
CA ALA A 217 -18.21 27.30 1.47
C ALA A 217 -18.55 26.29 2.58
N TYR A 218 -19.16 25.17 2.20
CA TYR A 218 -19.58 24.10 3.10
C TYR A 218 -19.06 22.74 2.60
N GLU A 219 -19.01 21.76 3.51
CA GLU A 219 -18.52 20.40 3.24
C GLU A 219 -17.15 20.39 2.53
N LEU A 220 -16.15 21.06 3.10
CA LEU A 220 -14.82 21.14 2.51
C LEU A 220 -14.13 19.76 2.48
N ARG A 221 -13.55 19.40 1.34
CA ARG A 221 -12.76 18.17 1.16
C ARG A 221 -11.52 18.43 0.34
N ALA A 222 -10.41 17.75 0.65
CA ALA A 222 -9.17 17.95 -0.07
C ALA A 222 -8.27 16.71 -0.04
N ALA A 223 -7.41 16.61 -1.05
CA ALA A 223 -6.37 15.59 -1.13
C ALA A 223 -5.09 16.16 -1.76
N THR A 224 -3.95 15.54 -1.45
CA THR A 224 -2.66 15.84 -2.08
C THR A 224 -2.17 14.64 -2.85
N ALA A 225 -1.83 14.86 -4.12
CA ALA A 225 -1.33 13.85 -5.03
C ALA A 225 0.16 13.51 -4.78
N GLY A 226 0.61 12.44 -5.42
CA GLY A 226 2.01 12.00 -5.51
C GLY A 226 3.04 13.09 -5.75
N ASP A 227 2.79 13.87 -6.78
CA ASP A 227 3.65 14.95 -7.23
C ASP A 227 3.63 16.18 -6.28
N GLY A 228 2.71 16.23 -5.32
CA GLY A 228 2.50 17.38 -4.42
C GLY A 228 1.42 18.34 -4.89
N THR A 229 0.67 18.02 -5.94
CA THR A 229 -0.51 18.78 -6.37
C THR A 229 -1.61 18.66 -5.32
N VAL A 230 -2.14 19.78 -4.84
CA VAL A 230 -3.24 19.82 -3.85
C VAL A 230 -4.54 20.15 -4.57
N THR A 231 -5.59 19.39 -4.32
CA THR A 231 -6.93 19.64 -4.85
C THR A 231 -7.91 19.81 -3.69
N VAL A 232 -8.66 20.91 -3.71
CA VAL A 232 -9.64 21.27 -2.68
C VAL A 232 -10.99 21.44 -3.36
N ALA A 233 -12.02 20.79 -2.85
CA ALA A 233 -13.40 20.86 -3.32
C ALA A 233 -14.35 21.25 -2.18
N TRP A 234 -15.39 22.01 -2.51
CA TRP A 234 -16.41 22.43 -1.55
C TRP A 234 -17.75 22.66 -2.24
N GLN A 235 -18.80 22.63 -1.43
CA GLN A 235 -20.10 23.13 -1.82
C GLN A 235 -20.12 24.65 -1.66
N ALA A 236 -20.56 25.36 -2.71
CA ALA A 236 -20.79 26.79 -2.67
C ALA A 236 -22.30 27.10 -2.65
N VAL A 237 -22.74 27.90 -1.68
CA VAL A 237 -24.12 28.42 -1.59
C VAL A 237 -24.07 29.94 -1.67
N ILE A 238 -24.50 30.52 -2.79
CA ILE A 238 -24.61 31.98 -2.94
C ILE A 238 -25.97 32.25 -3.57
N SER A 239 -26.97 32.64 -2.78
CA SER A 239 -28.27 33.20 -3.21
C SER A 239 -28.76 32.75 -4.61
N GLY A 240 -28.70 31.45 -4.91
CA GLY A 240 -28.64 30.87 -6.26
C GLY A 240 -28.40 29.35 -6.20
N PRO A 241 -28.33 28.63 -7.35
CA PRO A 241 -28.25 27.17 -7.37
C PRO A 241 -26.93 26.67 -6.77
N GLU A 242 -27.01 25.57 -6.00
CA GLU A 242 -25.86 24.96 -5.34
C GLU A 242 -24.87 24.42 -6.37
N ALA A 243 -23.59 24.71 -6.16
CA ALA A 243 -22.51 24.29 -7.05
C ALA A 243 -21.43 23.55 -6.26
N LEU A 244 -20.83 22.53 -6.89
CA LEU A 244 -19.56 21.99 -6.43
C LEU A 244 -18.43 22.73 -7.14
N ARG A 245 -17.52 23.27 -6.33
CA ARG A 245 -16.36 24.00 -6.79
C ARG A 245 -15.09 23.25 -6.45
N VAL A 246 -14.05 23.50 -7.24
CA VAL A 246 -12.73 22.96 -7.02
C VAL A 246 -11.66 24.03 -7.28
N SER A 247 -10.61 24.03 -6.48
CA SER A 247 -9.38 24.77 -6.73
C SER A 247 -8.18 23.83 -6.59
N THR A 248 -7.17 24.02 -7.42
CA THR A 248 -5.96 23.20 -7.44
C THR A 248 -4.74 24.08 -7.25
N ARG A 249 -3.81 23.63 -6.40
CA ARG A 249 -2.45 24.16 -6.32
C ARG A 249 -1.50 23.14 -6.93
N ALA A 250 -0.82 23.54 -8.00
CA ALA A 250 0.14 22.67 -8.69
C ALA A 250 1.36 22.35 -7.82
N ALA A 251 1.96 21.19 -8.04
CA ALA A 251 3.22 20.79 -7.39
C ALA A 251 4.29 21.90 -7.44
N GLY A 252 4.84 22.25 -6.28
CA GLY A 252 5.88 23.29 -6.15
C GLY A 252 5.40 24.74 -6.32
N SER A 253 4.11 24.97 -6.61
CA SER A 253 3.52 26.31 -6.69
C SER A 253 3.01 26.78 -5.32
N ALA A 254 3.09 28.09 -5.05
CA ALA A 254 2.36 28.72 -3.95
C ALA A 254 0.95 29.17 -4.37
N ASP A 255 0.73 29.34 -5.68
CA ASP A 255 -0.49 29.91 -6.23
C ASP A 255 -1.60 28.85 -6.42
N TRP A 256 -2.81 29.24 -6.04
CA TRP A 256 -4.04 28.47 -6.23
C TRP A 256 -4.73 28.86 -7.54
N SER A 257 -5.30 27.88 -8.23
CA SER A 257 -6.16 28.16 -9.39
C SER A 257 -7.44 28.88 -8.95
N ALA A 258 -7.99 29.70 -9.85
CA ALA A 258 -9.33 30.24 -9.65
C ALA A 258 -10.35 29.08 -9.45
N PRO A 259 -11.36 29.24 -8.56
CA PRO A 259 -12.37 28.21 -8.34
C PRO A 259 -13.14 27.86 -9.61
N GLU A 260 -12.99 26.62 -10.08
CA GLU A 260 -13.71 26.04 -11.20
C GLU A 260 -15.00 25.37 -10.70
N VAL A 261 -16.08 25.41 -11.50
CA VAL A 261 -17.33 24.73 -11.20
C VAL A 261 -17.35 23.36 -11.89
N ILE A 262 -17.38 22.28 -11.11
CA ILE A 262 -17.41 20.89 -11.62
C ILE A 262 -18.82 20.30 -11.67
N ARG A 263 -19.77 20.92 -10.95
CA ARG A 263 -21.20 20.55 -10.98
C ARG A 263 -22.06 21.78 -10.68
N ASN A 264 -23.14 21.93 -11.44
CA ASN A 264 -24.28 22.81 -11.13
C ASN A 264 -25.51 21.95 -10.87
N GLY A 265 -26.29 22.23 -9.83
CA GLY A 265 -27.51 21.47 -9.54
C GLY A 265 -28.51 22.21 -8.65
N ASN A 266 -29.75 21.68 -8.64
CA ASN A 266 -30.83 22.13 -7.74
C ASN A 266 -30.97 21.23 -6.51
N SER A 267 -30.04 20.29 -6.30
CA SER A 267 -30.05 19.37 -5.17
C SER A 267 -28.71 19.38 -4.47
N THR A 268 -28.80 19.46 -3.14
CA THR A 268 -27.68 19.53 -2.21
C THR A 268 -26.90 18.24 -2.34
N PRO A 269 -25.67 18.28 -2.88
CA PRO A 269 -24.79 17.14 -2.79
C PRO A 269 -24.48 16.94 -1.31
N ILE A 270 -24.36 15.68 -0.89
CA ILE A 270 -23.95 15.31 0.46
C ILE A 270 -22.77 14.36 0.36
N GLU A 271 -22.02 14.22 1.45
CA GLU A 271 -20.89 13.29 1.56
C GLU A 271 -19.79 13.52 0.51
N LEU A 272 -19.43 14.78 0.27
CA LEU A 272 -18.31 15.13 -0.60
C LEU A 272 -17.04 14.37 -0.17
N ASP A 273 -16.22 13.97 -1.15
CA ASP A 273 -14.89 13.42 -0.93
C ASP A 273 -13.93 13.73 -2.09
N VAL A 274 -12.64 13.84 -1.79
CA VAL A 274 -11.58 14.08 -2.78
C VAL A 274 -10.49 13.02 -2.60
N GLN A 275 -10.10 12.39 -3.70
CA GLN A 275 -9.00 11.43 -3.75
C GLN A 275 -7.93 11.88 -4.73
N ALA A 276 -6.68 11.53 -4.47
CA ALA A 276 -5.54 11.85 -5.33
C ALA A 276 -4.55 10.69 -5.41
N ALA A 277 -4.08 10.38 -6.61
CA ALA A 277 -3.14 9.29 -6.89
C ALA A 277 -1.68 9.76 -6.82
N VAL A 278 -0.76 8.78 -6.80
CA VAL A 278 0.69 9.00 -6.84
C VAL A 278 1.15 9.60 -8.19
N ASP A 279 0.40 9.42 -9.26
CA ASP A 279 0.74 9.95 -10.59
C ASP A 279 0.22 11.37 -10.86
N GLY A 280 -0.52 11.98 -9.92
CA GLY A 280 -1.13 13.31 -10.10
C GLY A 280 -2.61 13.29 -10.49
N ALA A 281 -3.20 12.11 -10.75
CA ALA A 281 -4.63 11.99 -10.99
C ALA A 281 -5.44 12.38 -9.74
N ALA A 282 -6.65 12.89 -9.96
CA ALA A 282 -7.55 13.29 -8.88
C ALA A 282 -9.00 12.93 -9.20
N LEU A 283 -9.78 12.71 -8.15
CA LEU A 283 -11.19 12.37 -8.23
C LEU A 283 -11.97 13.17 -7.18
N VAL A 284 -13.11 13.74 -7.56
CA VAL A 284 -14.07 14.35 -6.64
C VAL A 284 -15.37 13.57 -6.72
N SER A 285 -15.86 13.07 -5.59
CA SER A 285 -17.10 12.29 -5.51
C SER A 285 -18.12 12.92 -4.57
N TRP A 286 -19.40 12.68 -4.84
CA TRP A 286 -20.52 13.17 -4.03
C TRP A 286 -21.71 12.22 -4.13
N SER A 287 -22.56 12.24 -3.12
CA SER A 287 -23.83 11.52 -3.10
C SER A 287 -24.99 12.49 -3.41
N GLY A 288 -25.98 12.03 -4.16
CA GLY A 288 -27.27 12.73 -4.31
C GLY A 288 -28.30 12.27 -3.28
N ILE A 289 -29.46 12.93 -3.23
CA ILE A 289 -30.59 12.59 -2.33
C ILE A 289 -31.10 11.14 -2.52
N SER A 290 -30.86 10.53 -3.69
CA SER A 290 -31.20 9.13 -3.97
C SER A 290 -30.11 8.12 -3.58
N SER A 291 -29.11 8.52 -2.77
CA SER A 291 -27.93 7.74 -2.36
C SER A 291 -27.03 7.23 -3.50
N ALA A 292 -27.31 7.61 -4.75
CA ALA A 292 -26.44 7.31 -5.87
C ALA A 292 -25.21 8.21 -5.80
N ARG A 293 -24.02 7.58 -5.68
CA ARG A 293 -22.75 8.30 -5.65
C ARG A 293 -22.20 8.48 -7.06
N SER A 294 -21.83 9.71 -7.35
CA SER A 294 -21.25 10.16 -8.61
C SER A 294 -19.84 10.69 -8.37
N PHE A 295 -19.04 10.76 -9.42
CA PHE A 295 -17.72 11.37 -9.35
C PHE A 295 -17.32 12.02 -10.68
N VAL A 296 -16.38 12.97 -10.60
CA VAL A 296 -15.60 13.45 -11.76
C VAL A 296 -14.15 13.03 -11.57
N TYR A 297 -13.50 12.70 -12.68
CA TYR A 297 -12.10 12.25 -12.69
C TYR A 297 -11.24 13.18 -13.53
N ARG A 298 -10.06 13.52 -13.01
CA ARG A 298 -9.00 14.23 -13.71
C ARG A 298 -7.79 13.31 -13.83
N PRO A 299 -7.36 12.92 -15.04
CA PRO A 299 -6.19 12.06 -15.21
C PRO A 299 -4.88 12.79 -14.84
N ALA A 300 -3.84 12.02 -14.56
CA ALA A 300 -2.47 12.53 -14.36
C ALA A 300 -2.01 13.44 -15.51
N GLY A 301 -1.43 14.59 -15.16
CA GLY A 301 -1.00 15.62 -16.11
C GLY A 301 -2.15 16.34 -16.86
N GLY A 302 -3.41 15.98 -16.61
CA GLY A 302 -4.57 16.64 -17.18
C GLY A 302 -4.91 17.94 -16.46
N THR A 303 -5.34 18.95 -17.22
CA THR A 303 -5.75 20.26 -16.68
C THR A 303 -7.27 20.45 -16.63
N THR A 304 -8.05 19.45 -17.05
CA THR A 304 -9.51 19.54 -17.17
C THR A 304 -10.18 18.35 -16.49
N TRP A 305 -11.27 18.60 -15.77
CA TRP A 305 -12.12 17.55 -15.20
C TRP A 305 -12.94 16.85 -16.29
N GLY A 306 -13.06 15.54 -16.17
CA GLY A 306 -13.93 14.73 -17.03
C GLY A 306 -15.41 14.99 -16.77
N ARG A 307 -16.27 14.34 -17.56
CA ARG A 307 -17.72 14.32 -17.30
C ARG A 307 -18.02 13.56 -16.01
N ALA A 308 -19.15 13.88 -15.37
CA ALA A 308 -19.64 13.11 -14.25
C ALA A 308 -19.90 11.65 -14.67
N GLU A 309 -19.38 10.72 -13.88
CA GLU A 309 -19.55 9.29 -14.00
C GLU A 309 -20.34 8.76 -12.78
N TYR A 310 -21.01 7.63 -12.98
CA TYR A 310 -21.77 6.96 -11.95
C TYR A 310 -21.02 5.72 -11.51
N LEU A 311 -21.05 5.42 -10.21
CA LEU A 311 -20.67 4.09 -9.75
C LEU A 311 -21.59 3.05 -10.40
N PRO A 312 -21.13 1.80 -10.62
CA PRO A 312 -21.90 0.76 -11.28
C PRO A 312 -23.32 0.66 -10.70
N PRO A 313 -24.37 0.60 -11.53
CA PRO A 313 -25.75 0.59 -11.05
C PRO A 313 -26.12 -0.80 -10.53
N GLU A 314 -26.95 -0.86 -9.48
CA GLU A 314 -28.28 -1.52 -9.50
C GLU A 314 -28.87 -1.60 -8.08
N GLU A 315 -30.10 -1.10 -7.95
CA GLU A 315 -30.97 -1.05 -6.75
C GLU A 315 -30.56 -0.06 -5.66
N SER A 316 -31.56 0.48 -4.96
CA SER A 316 -31.42 1.47 -3.89
C SER A 316 -30.42 1.02 -2.83
N THR A 317 -29.18 1.50 -2.92
CA THR A 317 -28.11 1.19 -1.97
C THR A 317 -28.42 1.83 -0.62
N SER A 318 -28.30 1.06 0.47
CA SER A 318 -28.42 1.60 1.83
C SER A 318 -27.17 2.39 2.24
N THR A 319 -25.99 1.97 1.76
CA THR A 319 -24.70 2.58 2.13
C THR A 319 -23.69 2.51 0.98
N THR A 320 -23.08 3.66 0.62
CA THR A 320 -21.95 3.72 -0.32
C THR A 320 -20.73 4.33 0.36
N THR A 321 -19.53 3.88 -0.03
CA THR A 321 -18.28 4.47 0.45
C THR A 321 -17.68 5.40 -0.60
N PRO A 322 -16.85 6.38 -0.22
CA PRO A 322 -16.06 7.11 -1.18
C PRO A 322 -15.18 6.20 -2.04
N PRO A 323 -15.25 6.28 -3.39
CA PRO A 323 -14.42 5.47 -4.26
C PRO A 323 -12.95 5.81 -4.05
N GLN A 324 -12.10 4.80 -4.02
CA GLN A 324 -10.67 4.94 -3.80
C GLN A 324 -9.94 5.01 -5.14
N LEU A 325 -9.06 6.00 -5.27
CA LEU A 325 -8.21 6.16 -6.45
C LEU A 325 -6.87 5.44 -6.21
N GLU A 326 -6.57 4.45 -7.04
CA GLU A 326 -5.34 3.66 -6.98
C GLU A 326 -4.15 4.40 -7.58
N ALA A 327 -2.93 4.00 -7.20
CA ALA A 327 -1.69 4.62 -7.65
C ALA A 327 -1.50 4.60 -9.18
N ASP A 328 -2.12 3.65 -9.87
CA ASP A 328 -2.07 3.51 -11.33
C ASP A 328 -3.29 4.09 -12.06
N GLY A 329 -4.11 4.89 -11.38
CA GLY A 329 -5.27 5.58 -11.94
C GLY A 329 -6.54 4.72 -12.05
N ARG A 330 -6.53 3.48 -11.54
CA ARG A 330 -7.76 2.68 -11.37
C ARG A 330 -8.62 3.25 -10.24
N VAL A 331 -9.94 3.09 -10.34
CA VAL A 331 -10.87 3.53 -9.28
C VAL A 331 -11.60 2.32 -8.72
N THR A 332 -11.43 2.03 -7.43
CA THR A 332 -12.11 0.93 -6.75
C THR A 332 -13.22 1.48 -5.86
N ALA A 333 -14.43 0.98 -6.06
CA ALA A 333 -15.61 1.39 -5.31
C ALA A 333 -16.18 0.23 -4.48
N PHE A 334 -16.72 0.57 -3.32
CA PHE A 334 -17.44 -0.36 -2.45
C PHE A 334 -18.83 0.17 -2.10
N TRP A 335 -19.78 -0.74 -2.04
CA TRP A 335 -21.15 -0.48 -1.61
C TRP A 335 -21.73 -1.71 -0.95
N ALA A 336 -22.69 -1.50 -0.08
CA ALA A 336 -23.36 -2.56 0.66
C ALA A 336 -24.88 -2.47 0.50
N PHE A 337 -25.52 -3.64 0.58
CA PHE A 337 -26.96 -3.76 0.77
C PHE A 337 -27.23 -4.52 2.05
N GLU A 338 -28.17 -4.04 2.85
CA GLU A 338 -28.62 -4.70 4.08
C GLU A 338 -28.97 -6.19 3.87
N SER A 339 -29.44 -6.57 2.68
CA SER A 339 -29.89 -7.93 2.35
C SER A 339 -28.90 -8.79 1.56
N THR A 340 -27.81 -8.22 1.00
CA THR A 340 -26.90 -8.97 0.10
C THR A 340 -25.41 -8.78 0.36
N GLY A 341 -25.03 -8.03 1.40
CA GLY A 341 -23.65 -7.89 1.85
C GLY A 341 -22.82 -6.86 1.06
N LEU A 342 -21.49 -6.94 1.22
CA LEU A 342 -20.51 -6.00 0.68
C LEU A 342 -20.07 -6.39 -0.73
N ARG A 343 -20.07 -5.40 -1.63
CA ARG A 343 -19.67 -5.55 -3.03
C ARG A 343 -18.57 -4.57 -3.41
N THR A 344 -17.81 -4.95 -4.42
CA THR A 344 -16.76 -4.13 -5.02
C THR A 344 -16.73 -4.25 -6.54
N ALA A 345 -16.34 -3.16 -7.21
CA ALA A 345 -15.92 -3.17 -8.59
C ALA A 345 -14.75 -2.18 -8.78
N THR A 346 -13.93 -2.44 -9.80
CA THR A 346 -12.80 -1.59 -10.17
C THR A 346 -12.98 -1.07 -11.57
N ARG A 347 -12.95 0.25 -11.72
CA ARG A 347 -12.88 0.96 -13.00
C ARG A 347 -11.43 0.98 -13.47
N ALA A 348 -11.19 0.43 -14.65
CA ALA A 348 -9.91 0.54 -15.33
C ALA A 348 -9.64 2.00 -15.78
N VAL A 349 -8.38 2.32 -16.05
CA VAL A 349 -7.96 3.65 -16.54
C VAL A 349 -8.72 4.07 -17.82
N ASN A 350 -9.06 3.09 -18.67
CA ASN A 350 -9.83 3.30 -19.91
C ASN A 350 -11.33 3.60 -19.69
N GLY A 351 -11.80 3.65 -18.45
CA GLY A 351 -13.18 3.95 -18.08
C GLY A 351 -14.14 2.77 -18.00
N THR A 352 -13.66 1.54 -18.16
CA THR A 352 -14.50 0.35 -18.08
C THR A 352 -14.54 -0.20 -16.66
N TRP A 353 -15.73 -0.47 -16.13
CA TRP A 353 -15.91 -1.15 -14.85
C TRP A 353 -15.75 -2.66 -14.99
N SER A 354 -15.09 -3.29 -14.03
CA SER A 354 -15.06 -4.74 -13.89
C SER A 354 -16.45 -5.29 -13.58
N GLN A 355 -16.62 -6.61 -13.74
CA GLN A 355 -17.77 -7.29 -13.15
C GLN A 355 -17.80 -7.06 -11.64
N THR A 356 -18.99 -6.84 -11.09
CA THR A 356 -19.22 -6.75 -9.65
C THR A 356 -18.79 -8.03 -8.94
N ARG A 357 -18.06 -7.88 -7.84
CA ARG A 357 -17.64 -8.96 -6.95
C ARG A 357 -18.33 -8.81 -5.60
N THR A 358 -18.93 -9.88 -5.10
CA THR A 358 -19.34 -9.99 -3.69
C THR A 358 -18.12 -10.37 -2.87
N VAL A 359 -17.80 -9.59 -1.84
CA VAL A 359 -16.63 -9.81 -0.97
C VAL A 359 -17.02 -10.19 0.46
N ALA A 360 -18.25 -9.91 0.86
CA ALA A 360 -18.86 -10.45 2.06
C ALA A 360 -20.34 -10.70 1.81
N GLU A 361 -20.85 -11.85 2.26
CA GLU A 361 -22.27 -12.18 2.27
C GLU A 361 -22.74 -12.14 3.72
N GLU A 362 -23.74 -11.31 4.05
CA GLU A 362 -24.26 -11.25 5.41
C GLU A 362 -25.76 -10.97 5.41
N ARG A 363 -26.49 -11.64 6.32
CA ARG A 363 -27.96 -11.58 6.39
C ARG A 363 -28.49 -10.68 7.51
N GLU A 364 -27.60 -10.10 8.30
CA GLU A 364 -27.92 -9.35 9.54
C GLU A 364 -27.51 -7.87 9.44
N GLY A 365 -27.34 -7.36 8.22
CA GLY A 365 -27.16 -5.94 7.91
C GLY A 365 -25.77 -5.36 8.15
N PHE A 366 -25.54 -4.16 7.61
CA PHE A 366 -24.18 -3.69 7.29
C PHE A 366 -24.00 -2.18 7.49
N ARG A 367 -23.02 -1.78 8.31
CA ARG A 367 -22.57 -0.39 8.45
C ARG A 367 -21.06 -0.28 8.22
N VAL A 368 -20.65 0.48 7.22
CA VAL A 368 -19.22 0.79 7.03
C VAL A 368 -18.88 1.99 7.90
N TRP A 369 -17.94 1.80 8.83
CA TRP A 369 -17.36 2.88 9.62
C TRP A 369 -16.05 3.33 9.00
N GLY A 370 -15.89 4.65 8.82
CA GLY A 370 -14.77 5.21 8.09
C GLY A 370 -14.81 4.87 6.58
N GLY A 371 -13.91 5.50 5.82
CA GLY A 371 -13.69 5.10 4.43
C GLY A 371 -12.75 3.89 4.35
N PRO A 372 -12.82 3.09 3.26
CA PRO A 372 -11.74 2.16 2.95
C PRO A 372 -10.40 2.91 2.90
N SER A 373 -9.32 2.22 3.28
CA SER A 373 -7.96 2.73 3.19
C SER A 373 -7.22 2.01 2.07
N ILE A 374 -6.46 2.77 1.30
CA ILE A 374 -5.48 2.25 0.36
C ILE A 374 -4.07 2.68 0.78
N GLY A 375 -3.17 1.70 0.90
CA GLY A 375 -1.74 1.90 1.10
C GLY A 375 -1.05 2.31 -0.21
N GLN A 376 0.15 2.88 -0.13
CA GLN A 376 0.87 3.34 -1.34
C GLN A 376 1.28 2.17 -2.26
N ASP A 377 1.39 0.96 -1.70
CA ASP A 377 1.67 -0.30 -2.40
C ASP A 377 0.42 -0.91 -3.09
N GLY A 378 -0.71 -0.20 -3.01
CA GLY A 378 -2.01 -0.64 -3.52
C GLY A 378 -2.71 -1.68 -2.63
N THR A 379 -2.23 -1.89 -1.40
CA THR A 379 -2.94 -2.70 -0.41
C THR A 379 -4.22 -1.98 0.01
N PHE A 380 -5.34 -2.68 -0.06
CA PHE A 380 -6.62 -2.16 0.42
C PHE A 380 -6.97 -2.77 1.75
N ALA A 381 -7.60 -1.98 2.60
CA ALA A 381 -8.28 -2.44 3.80
C ALA A 381 -9.65 -1.73 3.91
N ILE A 382 -10.68 -2.49 4.24
CA ILE A 382 -11.99 -1.97 4.60
C ILE A 382 -12.47 -2.67 5.85
N MET A 383 -13.17 -1.92 6.70
CA MET A 383 -13.74 -2.42 7.95
C MET A 383 -15.21 -2.06 8.02
N TRP A 384 -16.03 -2.93 8.57
CA TRP A 384 -17.46 -2.73 8.74
C TRP A 384 -17.97 -3.41 9.99
N GLU A 385 -19.14 -2.96 10.41
CA GLU A 385 -19.89 -3.50 11.53
C GLU A 385 -21.18 -4.16 11.04
N THR A 386 -21.57 -5.23 11.72
CA THR A 386 -22.88 -5.90 11.57
C THR A 386 -23.92 -5.27 12.50
N PHE A 387 -25.22 -5.51 12.33
CA PHE A 387 -26.20 -5.04 13.35
C PHE A 387 -26.12 -5.80 14.69
N GLU A 388 -25.34 -6.88 14.77
CA GLU A 388 -24.99 -7.55 16.04
C GLU A 388 -23.76 -6.93 16.73
N ASN A 389 -23.26 -5.86 16.13
CA ASN A 389 -22.07 -5.09 16.47
C ASN A 389 -20.75 -5.86 16.29
N ASP A 390 -20.71 -6.88 15.43
CA ASP A 390 -19.45 -7.56 15.11
C ASP A 390 -18.63 -6.72 14.12
N LEU A 391 -17.33 -6.59 14.39
CA LEU A 391 -16.41 -5.82 13.57
C LEU A 391 -15.62 -6.78 12.67
N TRP A 392 -15.73 -6.55 11.37
CA TRP A 392 -15.08 -7.36 10.35
C TRP A 392 -14.16 -6.49 9.51
N ALA A 393 -13.04 -7.06 9.10
CA ALA A 393 -12.10 -6.42 8.20
C ALA A 393 -11.79 -7.33 7.01
N LEU A 394 -11.55 -6.71 5.87
CA LEU A 394 -11.13 -7.38 4.65
C LEU A 394 -9.97 -6.63 4.02
N THR A 395 -9.02 -7.40 3.50
CA THR A 395 -7.83 -6.86 2.83
C THR A 395 -7.72 -7.34 1.39
N ARG A 396 -7.18 -6.48 0.53
CA ARG A 396 -6.66 -6.86 -0.78
C ARG A 396 -5.18 -6.49 -0.85
N SER A 397 -4.32 -7.49 -0.87
CA SER A 397 -2.87 -7.32 -1.05
C SER A 397 -2.43 -8.07 -2.29
N ASP A 398 -1.46 -7.54 -3.02
CA ASP A 398 -0.92 -8.15 -4.25
C ASP A 398 -2.02 -8.53 -5.28
N GLY A 399 -3.02 -7.64 -5.41
CA GLY A 399 -4.18 -7.83 -6.28
C GLY A 399 -5.18 -8.92 -5.84
N THR A 400 -4.89 -9.62 -4.74
CA THR A 400 -5.67 -10.75 -4.24
C THR A 400 -6.58 -10.32 -3.09
N TRP A 401 -7.88 -10.59 -3.22
CA TRP A 401 -8.85 -10.37 -2.15
C TRP A 401 -8.84 -11.55 -1.18
N HIS A 402 -8.76 -11.27 0.11
CA HIS A 402 -8.82 -12.29 1.16
C HIS A 402 -10.22 -12.40 1.75
N TYR A 403 -10.56 -13.57 2.29
CA TYR A 403 -11.80 -13.72 3.06
C TYR A 403 -11.88 -12.72 4.23
N PRO A 404 -13.07 -12.16 4.52
CA PRO A 404 -13.31 -11.36 5.72
C PRO A 404 -12.86 -12.05 7.00
N VAL A 405 -12.33 -11.27 7.95
CA VAL A 405 -11.93 -11.77 9.27
C VAL A 405 -12.64 -10.96 10.35
N HIS A 406 -13.17 -11.65 11.35
CA HIS A 406 -13.71 -11.04 12.56
C HIS A 406 -12.55 -10.49 13.39
N VAL A 407 -12.51 -9.17 13.57
CA VAL A 407 -11.41 -8.46 14.26
C VAL A 407 -11.80 -8.00 15.66
N GLY A 408 -13.08 -7.90 15.94
CA GLY A 408 -13.58 -7.47 17.23
C GLY A 408 -15.09 -7.36 17.28
N ARG A 409 -15.57 -6.69 18.33
CA ARG A 409 -16.97 -6.36 18.52
C ARG A 409 -17.04 -4.91 19.00
N LEU A 410 -17.86 -4.11 18.33
CA LEU A 410 -18.25 -2.79 18.78
C LEU A 410 -19.39 -2.92 19.79
N ASP A 411 -19.55 -1.90 20.62
CA ASP A 411 -20.81 -1.68 21.34
C ASP A 411 -21.50 -0.49 20.63
N PRO A 412 -22.85 -0.37 20.70
CA PRO A 412 -23.70 0.17 19.62
C PRO A 412 -23.50 1.65 19.19
N TYR A 413 -22.46 2.34 19.65
CA TYR A 413 -22.20 3.77 19.40
C TYR A 413 -20.74 4.13 19.09
N THR A 414 -19.84 3.17 18.84
CA THR A 414 -18.39 3.46 18.70
C THR A 414 -17.84 3.41 17.27
N ASP A 415 -16.95 4.37 16.95
CA ASP A 415 -16.23 4.43 15.68
C ASP A 415 -15.05 3.43 15.62
N GLY A 416 -14.80 2.90 14.42
CA GLY A 416 -13.61 2.14 14.10
C GLY A 416 -12.87 2.72 12.89
N SER A 417 -11.56 2.56 12.86
CA SER A 417 -10.68 3.01 11.79
C SER A 417 -9.77 1.89 11.31
N VAL A 418 -9.52 1.83 9.99
CA VAL A 418 -8.57 0.90 9.39
C VAL A 418 -7.59 1.66 8.49
N ALA A 419 -6.33 1.27 8.51
CA ALA A 419 -5.28 1.82 7.66
C ALA A 419 -4.48 0.69 7.01
N ALA A 420 -4.27 0.80 5.70
CA ALA A 420 -3.34 -0.05 4.96
C ALA A 420 -1.95 0.62 4.89
N GLY A 421 -0.92 -0.13 5.27
CA GLY A 421 0.49 0.26 5.22
C GLY A 421 1.17 -0.09 3.90
N THR A 422 2.38 0.43 3.72
CA THR A 422 3.28 0.11 2.60
C THR A 422 3.96 -1.24 2.75
N ASP A 423 3.94 -1.83 3.94
CA ASP A 423 4.43 -3.18 4.27
C ASP A 423 3.42 -4.29 3.92
N GLY A 424 2.40 -3.93 3.13
CA GLY A 424 1.25 -4.74 2.85
C GLY A 424 0.38 -5.02 4.07
N ARG A 425 0.64 -4.50 5.28
CA ARG A 425 -0.17 -4.80 6.47
C ARG A 425 -1.36 -3.86 6.57
N ALA A 426 -2.51 -4.38 6.99
CA ALA A 426 -3.62 -3.57 7.46
C ALA A 426 -3.60 -3.50 8.99
N VAL A 427 -3.94 -2.34 9.54
CA VAL A 427 -4.08 -2.10 10.97
C VAL A 427 -5.48 -1.59 11.23
N ALA A 428 -6.17 -2.21 12.18
CA ALA A 428 -7.49 -1.78 12.63
C ALA A 428 -7.40 -1.29 14.07
N VAL A 429 -8.06 -0.18 14.35
CA VAL A 429 -8.23 0.40 15.70
C VAL A 429 -9.70 0.70 15.91
N TRP A 430 -10.23 0.40 17.09
CA TRP A 430 -11.62 0.67 17.43
C TRP A 430 -11.78 0.92 18.92
N ASN A 431 -12.91 1.53 19.27
CA ASN A 431 -13.30 1.68 20.66
C ASN A 431 -14.15 0.49 21.11
N LYS A 432 -13.90 0.02 22.34
CA LYS A 432 -14.66 -1.04 22.97
C LYS A 432 -15.23 -0.53 24.28
N GLN A 433 -16.55 -0.55 24.43
CA GLN A 433 -17.19 -0.20 25.69
C GLN A 433 -17.01 -1.33 26.72
N LEU A 434 -16.73 -0.96 27.96
CA LEU A 434 -16.60 -1.89 29.09
C LEU A 434 -17.74 -1.77 30.10
N GLY A 435 -18.47 -0.65 30.07
CA GLY A 435 -19.55 -0.34 30.99
C GLY A 435 -19.99 1.12 30.89
N MET A 436 -20.72 1.58 31.90
CA MET A 436 -21.13 2.98 32.04
C MET A 436 -20.68 3.54 33.38
N THR A 437 -20.27 4.82 33.39
CA THR A 437 -20.12 5.62 34.61
C THR A 437 -21.35 6.51 34.79
N GLY A 438 -22.05 6.33 35.92
CA GLY A 438 -23.32 7.02 36.14
C GLY A 438 -24.36 6.71 35.07
N ASP A 439 -25.19 7.69 34.74
CA ASP A 439 -26.36 7.49 33.86
C ASP A 439 -26.10 7.83 32.37
N HIS A 440 -24.92 8.36 31.97
CA HIS A 440 -24.76 8.93 30.62
C HIS A 440 -23.41 8.73 29.91
N TYR A 441 -22.35 8.16 30.52
CA TYR A 441 -21.03 8.11 29.87
C TYR A 441 -20.41 6.71 29.82
N PRO A 442 -20.09 6.19 28.61
CA PRO A 442 -19.44 4.89 28.46
C PRO A 442 -18.00 4.93 28.98
N ILE A 443 -17.58 3.87 29.66
CA ILE A 443 -16.16 3.57 29.87
C ILE A 443 -15.70 2.86 28.60
N GLU A 444 -14.71 3.42 27.90
CA GLU A 444 -14.23 2.87 26.63
C GLU A 444 -12.74 2.57 26.67
N GLN A 445 -12.33 1.51 26.00
CA GLN A 445 -10.93 1.23 25.70
C GLN A 445 -10.66 1.38 24.22
N VAL A 446 -9.46 1.86 23.87
CA VAL A 446 -8.97 1.77 22.49
C VAL A 446 -8.33 0.40 22.30
N TRP A 447 -8.77 -0.33 21.28
CA TRP A 447 -8.27 -1.65 20.91
C TRP A 447 -7.66 -1.61 19.52
N ALA A 448 -6.68 -2.48 19.29
CA ALA A 448 -6.03 -2.58 17.99
C ALA A 448 -5.71 -4.03 17.61
N THR A 449 -5.69 -4.29 16.30
CA THR A 449 -5.10 -5.49 15.70
C THR A 449 -4.44 -5.13 14.35
N ALA A 450 -3.57 -6.00 13.85
CA ALA A 450 -2.93 -5.85 12.55
C ALA A 450 -2.80 -7.20 11.85
N THR A 451 -2.85 -7.21 10.51
CA THR A 451 -2.48 -8.40 9.74
C THR A 451 -0.99 -8.69 9.87
N GLY A 452 -0.59 -9.96 9.77
CA GLY A 452 0.83 -10.31 9.56
C GLY A 452 1.42 -9.66 8.30
N ALA A 453 2.74 -9.44 8.25
CA ALA A 453 3.44 -8.91 7.07
C ALA A 453 3.07 -9.67 5.80
N ALA A 454 2.89 -8.95 4.69
CA ALA A 454 2.96 -9.62 3.39
C ALA A 454 4.39 -10.15 3.22
N LYS A 455 4.54 -11.33 2.63
CA LYS A 455 5.88 -11.80 2.27
C LYS A 455 6.42 -10.85 1.19
N PRO A 456 7.67 -10.40 1.28
CA PRO A 456 8.23 -9.54 0.25
C PRO A 456 8.31 -10.30 -1.07
N SER A 457 8.15 -9.56 -2.18
CA SER A 457 8.45 -10.09 -3.51
C SER A 457 9.88 -10.60 -3.54
N ARG A 458 10.12 -11.74 -4.19
CA ARG A 458 11.44 -12.36 -4.16
C ARG A 458 12.47 -11.44 -4.81
N ARG A 459 13.58 -11.18 -4.09
CA ARG A 459 14.70 -10.31 -4.50
C ARG A 459 14.35 -8.84 -4.70
N ASP A 460 13.17 -8.38 -4.31
CA ASP A 460 12.85 -6.96 -4.18
C ASP A 460 13.42 -6.44 -2.84
N HIS A 461 14.62 -5.87 -2.89
CA HIS A 461 15.34 -5.41 -1.71
C HIS A 461 15.16 -3.90 -1.47
N VAL A 462 14.89 -3.12 -2.52
CA VAL A 462 14.92 -1.66 -2.51
C VAL A 462 13.77 -1.10 -3.32
N GLY A 463 13.00 -0.20 -2.74
CA GLY A 463 11.88 0.46 -3.41
C GLY A 463 10.54 -0.21 -3.17
N ASP A 464 10.52 -1.52 -2.88
CA ASP A 464 9.30 -2.29 -2.63
C ASP A 464 8.30 -2.19 -3.79
N ASP A 465 8.84 -2.22 -5.01
CA ASP A 465 8.11 -2.05 -6.26
C ASP A 465 7.65 -3.37 -6.88
N ARG A 466 7.88 -4.48 -6.16
CA ARG A 466 7.63 -5.88 -6.52
C ARG A 466 8.49 -6.42 -7.66
N PHE A 467 9.41 -5.64 -8.21
CA PHE A 467 10.37 -6.13 -9.19
C PHE A 467 11.67 -6.57 -8.50
N PRO A 468 12.34 -7.62 -8.99
CA PRO A 468 13.57 -8.07 -8.38
C PRO A 468 14.75 -7.15 -8.67
N ASP A 469 15.62 -6.99 -7.68
CA ASP A 469 16.79 -6.12 -7.71
C ASP A 469 18.09 -6.87 -7.97
N LEU A 470 19.02 -6.19 -8.63
CA LEU A 470 20.34 -6.71 -8.98
C LEU A 470 21.43 -6.11 -8.09
N TYR A 471 22.19 -6.97 -7.40
CA TYR A 471 23.33 -6.54 -6.61
C TYR A 471 24.56 -6.43 -7.52
N ALA A 472 25.28 -5.32 -7.44
CA ALA A 472 26.50 -5.08 -8.19
C ALA A 472 27.61 -4.63 -7.25
N GLN A 473 28.63 -5.47 -7.08
CA GLN A 473 29.74 -5.19 -6.16
C GLN A 473 30.97 -4.71 -6.93
N GLY A 474 31.50 -3.55 -6.54
CA GLY A 474 32.75 -2.99 -7.06
C GLY A 474 33.98 -3.72 -6.53
N THR A 475 35.12 -3.56 -7.21
CA THR A 475 36.40 -4.19 -6.81
C THR A 475 36.95 -3.67 -5.49
N ASN A 476 36.51 -2.49 -5.04
CA ASN A 476 36.83 -1.90 -3.74
C ASN A 476 35.80 -2.28 -2.64
N GLY A 477 34.82 -3.13 -2.96
CA GLY A 477 33.75 -3.52 -2.03
C GLY A 477 32.54 -2.58 -2.01
N SER A 478 32.47 -1.54 -2.85
CA SER A 478 31.27 -0.71 -2.97
C SER A 478 30.08 -1.55 -3.47
N LEU A 479 28.92 -1.43 -2.84
CA LEU A 479 27.69 -2.09 -3.26
C LEU A 479 26.77 -1.08 -3.94
N ARG A 480 26.24 -1.44 -5.11
CA ARG A 480 25.06 -0.82 -5.70
C ARG A 480 23.97 -1.86 -5.84
N VAL A 481 22.76 -1.52 -5.43
CA VAL A 481 21.56 -2.36 -5.63
C VAL A 481 20.72 -1.67 -6.68
N TYR A 482 20.64 -2.27 -7.86
CA TYR A 482 19.90 -1.74 -8.99
C TYR A 482 18.47 -2.24 -8.98
N GLN A 483 17.51 -1.32 -9.05
CA GLN A 483 16.09 -1.62 -8.99
C GLN A 483 15.58 -2.20 -10.30
N GLY A 484 14.75 -3.23 -10.22
CA GLY A 484 13.94 -3.71 -11.33
C GLY A 484 12.90 -2.68 -11.77
N ASP A 485 12.34 -2.83 -12.97
CA ASP A 485 11.22 -2.00 -13.41
C ASP A 485 10.25 -2.79 -14.30
N ALA A 486 9.05 -2.22 -14.51
CA ALA A 486 8.01 -2.81 -15.34
C ALA A 486 8.38 -2.99 -16.83
N ALA A 487 9.51 -2.43 -17.29
CA ALA A 487 10.05 -2.70 -18.63
C ALA A 487 11.03 -3.90 -18.63
N GLY A 488 11.23 -4.52 -17.47
CA GLY A 488 12.19 -5.56 -17.19
C GLY A 488 13.63 -5.10 -17.32
N LYS A 489 13.94 -3.88 -16.88
CA LYS A 489 15.31 -3.34 -16.85
C LYS A 489 15.77 -3.13 -15.41
N VAL A 490 17.07 -2.86 -15.29
CA VAL A 490 17.70 -2.42 -14.04
C VAL A 490 18.47 -1.12 -14.32
N SER A 491 17.92 0.03 -13.89
CA SER A 491 18.41 1.34 -14.36
C SER A 491 18.68 2.37 -13.27
N THR A 492 17.85 2.41 -12.22
CA THR A 492 18.10 3.18 -10.99
C THR A 492 18.83 2.31 -9.98
N PHE A 493 19.66 2.91 -9.12
CA PHE A 493 20.31 2.17 -8.05
C PHE A 493 20.31 2.95 -6.74
N ALA A 494 20.26 2.21 -5.64
CA ALA A 494 20.59 2.70 -4.31
C ALA A 494 22.04 2.36 -3.95
N ASP A 495 22.71 3.28 -3.27
CA ASP A 495 24.07 3.10 -2.77
C ASP A 495 24.04 2.31 -1.46
N GLY A 496 24.57 1.09 -1.48
CA GLY A 496 24.65 0.21 -0.32
C GLY A 496 25.93 0.39 0.50
N GLY A 497 26.68 1.45 0.25
CA GLY A 497 27.93 1.76 0.93
C GLY A 497 29.09 0.85 0.51
N THR A 498 30.18 0.91 1.27
CA THR A 498 31.39 0.13 1.00
C THR A 498 31.56 -0.95 2.07
N TRP A 499 31.57 -2.20 1.62
CA TRP A 499 31.81 -3.39 2.43
C TRP A 499 33.28 -3.81 2.32
N PRO A 500 33.81 -4.61 3.27
CA PRO A 500 35.11 -5.26 3.07
C PRO A 500 35.12 -6.02 1.73
N ALA A 501 36.16 -5.83 0.92
CA ALA A 501 36.25 -6.47 -0.40
C ALA A 501 36.28 -8.02 -0.33
N THR A 502 36.57 -8.58 0.84
CA THR A 502 36.52 -10.02 1.14
C THR A 502 35.12 -10.53 1.47
N SER A 503 34.16 -9.63 1.75
CA SER A 503 32.79 -10.01 2.06
C SER A 503 32.02 -10.45 0.83
N THR A 504 31.30 -11.55 0.97
CA THR A 504 30.33 -12.05 -0.01
C THR A 504 28.94 -11.66 0.45
N LEU A 505 28.25 -10.83 -0.32
CA LEU A 505 26.86 -10.43 -0.09
C LEU A 505 25.92 -11.30 -0.92
N ILE A 506 24.96 -11.93 -0.26
CA ILE A 506 24.01 -12.86 -0.87
C ILE A 506 22.63 -12.21 -0.73
N PRO A 507 22.06 -11.64 -1.81
CA PRO A 507 20.67 -11.20 -1.82
C PRO A 507 19.78 -12.40 -1.49
N PHE A 508 19.13 -12.35 -0.32
CA PHE A 508 18.41 -13.48 0.28
C PHE A 508 16.93 -13.13 0.44
N GLY A 509 16.09 -14.14 0.64
CA GLY A 509 14.68 -13.90 1.00
C GLY A 509 14.53 -13.43 2.45
N ASP A 510 13.29 -13.12 2.83
CA ASP A 510 12.87 -12.90 4.23
C ASP A 510 13.09 -14.16 5.08
N LEU A 511 14.24 -14.25 5.73
CA LEU A 511 14.68 -15.41 6.51
C LEU A 511 14.11 -15.35 7.93
N ASP A 512 13.97 -14.16 8.51
CA ASP A 512 13.49 -13.98 9.88
C ASP A 512 11.98 -13.77 10.03
N GLY A 513 11.28 -13.51 8.93
CA GLY A 513 9.84 -13.33 8.86
C GLY A 513 9.39 -11.90 9.17
N ASP A 514 10.27 -10.91 9.06
CA ASP A 514 9.94 -9.50 9.33
C ASP A 514 9.13 -8.85 8.20
N GLY A 515 9.06 -9.48 7.02
CA GLY A 515 8.38 -8.98 5.83
C GLY A 515 9.29 -8.21 4.86
N ALA A 516 10.60 -8.19 5.09
CA ALA A 516 11.61 -7.61 4.21
C ALA A 516 12.62 -8.67 3.76
N ASN A 517 13.17 -8.52 2.55
CA ASN A 517 14.20 -9.42 2.08
C ASN A 517 15.53 -9.17 2.79
N ASP A 518 16.09 -10.20 3.43
CA ASP A 518 17.38 -10.13 4.10
C ASP A 518 18.56 -10.15 3.13
N THR A 519 19.74 -9.75 3.62
CA THR A 519 21.00 -10.08 2.94
C THR A 519 21.91 -10.86 3.86
N LEU A 520 22.43 -11.97 3.36
CA LEU A 520 23.46 -12.71 4.07
C LEU A 520 24.84 -12.20 3.68
N VAL A 521 25.67 -11.89 4.67
CA VAL A 521 27.03 -11.38 4.47
C VAL A 521 28.02 -12.29 5.17
N THR A 522 29.04 -12.77 4.44
CA THR A 522 30.18 -13.44 5.07
C THR A 522 31.29 -12.45 5.39
N ASP A 523 31.99 -12.70 6.50
CA ASP A 523 33.22 -11.97 6.86
C ASP A 523 34.49 -12.78 6.53
N GLU A 524 35.64 -12.13 6.62
CA GLU A 524 36.95 -12.76 6.40
C GLU A 524 37.29 -13.82 7.46
N ALA A 525 36.62 -13.85 8.61
CA ALA A 525 36.78 -14.87 9.65
C ALA A 525 35.91 -16.11 9.39
N GLY A 526 35.02 -16.08 8.39
CA GLY A 526 34.06 -17.15 8.09
C GLY A 526 32.81 -17.11 8.95
N GLY A 527 32.50 -15.97 9.58
CA GLY A 527 31.19 -15.67 10.14
C GLY A 527 30.18 -15.42 9.02
N LEU A 528 28.93 -15.83 9.26
CA LEU A 528 27.79 -15.50 8.41
C LEU A 528 26.83 -14.65 9.23
N TYR A 529 26.43 -13.51 8.67
CA TYR A 529 25.53 -12.55 9.30
C TYR A 529 24.30 -12.38 8.41
N ARG A 530 23.13 -12.30 9.04
CA ARG A 530 21.90 -11.84 8.42
C ARG A 530 21.79 -10.34 8.68
N HIS A 531 21.71 -9.54 7.63
CA HIS A 531 21.36 -8.13 7.71
C HIS A 531 19.89 -7.96 7.32
N SER A 532 19.11 -7.37 8.21
CA SER A 532 17.66 -7.21 8.08
C SER A 532 17.35 -5.72 7.95
N PRO A 533 17.28 -5.19 6.71
CA PRO A 533 16.89 -3.81 6.48
C PRO A 533 15.38 -3.62 6.68
N GLN A 534 14.96 -2.37 6.91
CA GLN A 534 13.55 -2.03 6.72
C GLN A 534 13.13 -2.32 5.27
N ARG A 535 11.88 -2.73 5.06
CA ARG A 535 11.34 -3.06 3.73
C ARG A 535 11.59 -1.92 2.74
N GLY A 536 12.11 -2.28 1.55
CA GLY A 536 12.44 -1.34 0.48
C GLY A 536 13.62 -0.40 0.77
N ARG A 537 14.37 -0.59 1.86
CA ARG A 537 15.61 0.16 2.15
C ARG A 537 16.84 -0.66 1.78
N VAL A 538 17.80 0.02 1.14
CA VAL A 538 19.08 -0.58 0.80
C VAL A 538 19.87 -0.95 2.07
N ILE A 539 20.52 -2.10 2.03
CA ILE A 539 21.46 -2.50 3.09
C ILE A 539 22.71 -1.62 3.08
N THR A 540 23.27 -1.39 4.26
CA THR A 540 24.56 -0.73 4.45
C THR A 540 25.36 -1.45 5.54
N PRO A 541 26.67 -1.19 5.69
CA PRO A 541 27.44 -1.73 6.82
C PRO A 541 26.89 -1.35 8.21
N GLN A 542 26.01 -0.35 8.29
CA GLN A 542 25.34 0.09 9.51
C GLN A 542 23.99 -0.60 9.74
N THR A 543 23.45 -1.30 8.74
CA THR A 543 22.19 -2.05 8.88
C THR A 543 22.33 -3.10 9.98
N PRO A 544 21.37 -3.22 10.91
CA PRO A 544 21.40 -4.22 11.97
C PRO A 544 21.73 -5.62 11.46
N ALA A 545 22.60 -6.31 12.18
CA ALA A 545 23.15 -7.60 11.76
C ALA A 545 23.09 -8.62 12.90
N ALA A 546 22.53 -9.79 12.62
CA ALA A 546 22.57 -10.95 13.51
C ALA A 546 23.61 -11.95 12.99
N LYS A 547 24.54 -12.39 13.85
CA LYS A 547 25.45 -13.48 13.50
C LYS A 547 24.68 -14.80 13.55
N ILE A 548 24.49 -15.43 12.40
CA ILE A 548 23.69 -16.67 12.26
C ILE A 548 24.52 -17.91 11.99
N GLY A 549 25.85 -17.77 11.82
CA GLY A 549 26.72 -18.92 11.66
C GLY A 549 28.21 -18.61 11.70
N SER A 550 29.00 -19.68 11.71
CA SER A 550 30.47 -19.66 11.67
C SER A 550 31.01 -20.84 10.88
N GLY A 551 32.24 -20.72 10.37
CA GLY A 551 32.90 -21.81 9.63
C GLY A 551 32.55 -21.84 8.14
N TRP A 552 32.18 -20.68 7.56
CA TRP A 552 31.77 -20.58 6.16
C TRP A 552 32.94 -20.45 5.15
N LYS A 553 34.18 -20.33 5.62
CA LYS A 553 35.39 -20.28 4.77
C LYS A 553 35.55 -21.44 3.77
N PRO A 554 35.18 -22.69 4.09
CA PRO A 554 35.32 -23.81 3.15
C PRO A 554 34.32 -23.80 2.00
N PHE A 555 33.43 -22.80 1.88
CA PHE A 555 32.45 -22.70 0.81
C PHE A 555 32.82 -21.58 -0.17
N ASP A 556 32.90 -21.88 -1.46
CA ASP A 556 33.25 -20.92 -2.52
C ASP A 556 32.05 -20.41 -3.32
N SER A 557 30.87 -21.03 -3.13
CA SER A 557 29.61 -20.62 -3.73
C SER A 557 28.51 -20.73 -2.69
N LEU A 558 27.83 -19.61 -2.47
CA LEU A 558 26.66 -19.47 -1.59
C LEU A 558 25.57 -18.81 -2.43
N THR A 559 24.45 -19.50 -2.64
CA THR A 559 23.38 -19.00 -3.51
C THR A 559 22.01 -19.17 -2.88
N TYR A 560 21.20 -18.13 -3.01
CA TYR A 560 19.77 -18.14 -2.75
C TYR A 560 19.03 -18.48 -4.04
N SER A 561 18.13 -19.47 -3.99
CA SER A 561 17.24 -19.81 -5.11
C SER A 561 15.76 -19.84 -4.73
N GLY A 562 15.41 -19.63 -3.47
CA GLY A 562 14.05 -19.79 -2.96
C GLY A 562 13.98 -20.87 -1.88
N ASP A 563 12.80 -21.47 -1.75
CA ASP A 563 12.47 -22.49 -0.77
C ASP A 563 12.57 -23.89 -1.41
N PHE A 564 13.57 -24.68 -1.00
CA PHE A 564 13.78 -26.05 -1.48
C PHE A 564 13.02 -27.07 -0.64
N THR A 565 12.63 -26.71 0.58
CA THR A 565 11.95 -27.58 1.55
C THR A 565 10.43 -27.44 1.54
N ALA A 566 9.91 -26.45 0.81
CA ALA A 566 8.49 -26.09 0.75
C ALA A 566 7.89 -25.77 2.13
N ASP A 567 8.70 -25.28 3.07
CA ASP A 567 8.28 -24.92 4.43
C ASP A 567 7.88 -23.44 4.57
N GLY A 568 7.98 -22.69 3.47
CA GLY A 568 7.66 -21.29 3.35
C GLY A 568 8.80 -20.34 3.73
N ARG A 569 10.02 -20.83 4.00
CA ARG A 569 11.21 -20.04 4.35
C ARG A 569 12.27 -20.14 3.26
N PRO A 570 13.09 -19.10 3.05
CA PRO A 570 14.18 -19.15 2.08
C PRO A 570 15.31 -20.06 2.55
N ASP A 571 15.84 -20.86 1.63
CA ASP A 571 16.94 -21.80 1.88
C ASP A 571 18.23 -21.36 1.19
N LEU A 572 19.37 -21.76 1.76
CA LEU A 572 20.70 -21.48 1.24
C LEU A 572 21.33 -22.76 0.66
N VAL A 573 21.85 -22.67 -0.55
CA VAL A 573 22.68 -23.71 -1.17
C VAL A 573 24.13 -23.29 -1.10
N ALA A 574 24.99 -24.19 -0.62
CA ALA A 574 26.41 -23.94 -0.46
C ALA A 574 27.27 -25.05 -1.10
N ARG A 575 28.30 -24.68 -1.86
CA ARG A 575 29.29 -25.61 -2.40
C ARG A 575 30.56 -25.61 -1.58
N GLU A 576 30.97 -26.77 -1.10
CA GLU A 576 32.26 -26.95 -0.42
C GLU A 576 33.40 -26.94 -1.44
N THR A 577 34.37 -26.05 -1.26
CA THR A 577 35.49 -25.82 -2.20
C THR A 577 36.35 -27.07 -2.42
N ALA A 578 36.59 -27.83 -1.35
CA ALA A 578 37.51 -28.97 -1.39
C ALA A 578 36.96 -30.13 -2.24
N THR A 579 35.70 -30.49 -2.03
CA THR A 579 35.04 -31.66 -2.61
C THR A 579 34.21 -31.32 -3.85
N GLY A 580 33.67 -30.10 -3.92
CA GLY A 580 32.62 -29.73 -4.86
C GLY A 580 31.27 -30.35 -4.51
N ASP A 581 31.08 -30.77 -3.25
CA ASP A 581 29.79 -31.25 -2.76
C ASP A 581 28.86 -30.06 -2.51
N LEU A 582 27.58 -30.23 -2.87
CA LEU A 582 26.52 -29.27 -2.61
C LEU A 582 25.77 -29.64 -1.34
N TYR A 583 25.56 -28.65 -0.48
CA TYR A 583 24.81 -28.78 0.76
C TYR A 583 23.66 -27.80 0.79
N LEU A 584 22.54 -28.25 1.35
CA LEU A 584 21.38 -27.41 1.63
C LEU A 584 21.39 -27.01 3.11
N TYR A 585 21.10 -25.74 3.34
CA TYR A 585 20.88 -25.15 4.65
C TYR A 585 19.47 -24.58 4.67
N ALA A 586 18.58 -25.23 5.42
CA ALA A 586 17.19 -24.81 5.52
C ALA A 586 17.03 -23.60 6.44
N GLY A 587 16.12 -22.70 6.07
CA GLY A 587 15.66 -21.62 6.93
C GLY A 587 15.06 -22.15 8.24
N THR A 588 15.15 -21.37 9.31
CA THR A 588 14.57 -21.74 10.61
C THR A 588 13.68 -20.63 11.14
N VAL A 589 12.78 -20.98 12.05
CA VAL A 589 12.03 -19.98 12.83
C VAL A 589 13.00 -19.05 13.57
N GLY A 590 12.82 -17.73 13.44
CA GLY A 590 13.73 -16.73 14.01
C GLY A 590 14.91 -16.34 13.11
N GLY A 591 14.98 -16.91 11.90
CA GLY A 591 15.87 -16.48 10.84
C GLY A 591 17.33 -16.94 10.96
N GLY A 592 17.55 -18.14 11.47
CA GLY A 592 18.82 -18.86 11.34
C GLY A 592 18.81 -19.88 10.19
N LEU A 593 19.92 -20.59 10.00
CA LEU A 593 20.09 -21.64 8.99
C LEU A 593 20.55 -22.95 9.62
N THR A 594 19.99 -24.08 9.17
CA THR A 594 20.39 -25.43 9.61
C THR A 594 20.75 -26.32 8.43
N ARG A 595 21.92 -26.96 8.48
CA ARG A 595 22.37 -27.89 7.44
C ARG A 595 21.48 -29.14 7.42
N THR A 596 20.73 -29.35 6.33
CA THR A 596 19.84 -30.50 6.19
C THR A 596 20.55 -31.71 5.59
N GLY A 597 21.56 -31.49 4.75
CA GLY A 597 22.36 -32.57 4.20
C GLY A 597 23.08 -32.23 2.91
N ARG A 598 23.74 -33.23 2.34
CA ARG A 598 24.36 -33.15 1.01
C ARG A 598 23.30 -33.42 -0.05
N ILE A 599 23.14 -32.50 -0.99
CA ILE A 599 22.15 -32.58 -2.07
C ILE A 599 22.78 -32.88 -3.44
N GLY A 600 24.11 -32.86 -3.55
CA GLY A 600 24.80 -33.19 -4.80
C GLY A 600 26.29 -33.42 -4.63
N THR A 601 26.87 -34.16 -5.58
CA THR A 601 28.32 -34.44 -5.68
C THR A 601 28.80 -34.18 -7.12
N GLY A 602 30.07 -33.80 -7.30
CA GLY A 602 30.64 -33.59 -8.64
C GLY A 602 30.48 -32.19 -9.22
N TRP A 603 30.29 -31.16 -8.39
CA TRP A 603 29.98 -29.78 -8.82
C TRP A 603 31.20 -28.84 -8.82
N LYS A 604 32.41 -29.36 -8.60
CA LYS A 604 33.64 -28.58 -8.37
C LYS A 604 33.98 -27.59 -9.49
N ASN A 605 33.69 -27.95 -10.74
CA ASN A 605 34.07 -27.17 -11.93
C ASN A 605 32.88 -26.50 -12.62
N LEU A 606 31.73 -26.41 -11.95
CA LEU A 606 30.52 -25.80 -12.49
C LEU A 606 30.36 -24.38 -11.94
N THR A 607 29.87 -23.45 -12.75
CA THR A 607 29.23 -22.25 -12.17
C THR A 607 27.86 -22.67 -11.66
N ILE A 608 27.48 -22.25 -10.46
CA ILE A 608 26.19 -22.56 -9.84
C ILE A 608 25.41 -21.26 -9.70
N VAL A 609 24.15 -21.28 -10.09
CA VAL A 609 23.23 -20.15 -10.08
C VAL A 609 21.94 -20.60 -9.43
N GLY A 610 21.50 -19.90 -8.38
CA GLY A 610 20.14 -20.01 -7.90
C GLY A 610 19.21 -19.29 -8.88
N ALA A 611 18.47 -20.05 -9.68
CA ALA A 611 17.67 -19.52 -10.77
C ALA A 611 16.22 -19.25 -10.40
N GLY A 612 15.78 -19.67 -9.21
CA GLY A 612 14.36 -19.66 -8.88
C GLY A 612 13.58 -20.78 -9.50
N ASP A 613 12.27 -20.60 -9.64
CA ASP A 613 11.39 -21.56 -10.30
C ASP A 613 11.35 -21.26 -11.80
N LEU A 614 12.31 -21.81 -12.54
CA LEU A 614 12.33 -21.65 -13.99
C LEU A 614 11.27 -22.49 -14.70
N ASN A 615 10.71 -23.49 -14.02
CA ASN A 615 9.91 -24.54 -14.64
C ASN A 615 8.42 -24.52 -14.29
N GLY A 616 8.02 -23.61 -13.39
CA GLY A 616 6.65 -23.36 -12.98
C GLY A 616 6.09 -24.40 -12.01
N ASP A 617 6.92 -25.25 -11.41
CA ASP A 617 6.49 -26.29 -10.45
C ASP A 617 6.36 -25.79 -9.01
N LYS A 618 6.65 -24.50 -8.77
CA LYS A 618 6.64 -23.80 -7.48
C LYS A 618 7.76 -24.24 -6.54
N HIS A 619 8.80 -24.87 -7.06
CA HIS A 619 9.99 -25.25 -6.31
C HIS A 619 11.23 -24.54 -6.85
N ALA A 620 12.16 -24.22 -5.95
CA ALA A 620 13.40 -23.57 -6.34
C ALA A 620 14.29 -24.52 -7.18
N ASP A 621 14.77 -24.04 -8.32
CA ASP A 621 15.69 -24.75 -9.22
C ASP A 621 17.13 -24.28 -9.06
N ILE A 622 18.08 -25.13 -9.45
CA ILE A 622 19.49 -24.75 -9.62
C ILE A 622 19.83 -24.79 -11.10
N VAL A 623 20.51 -23.74 -11.58
CA VAL A 623 21.16 -23.75 -12.89
C VAL A 623 22.66 -23.92 -12.72
N THR A 624 23.26 -24.72 -13.59
CA THR A 624 24.71 -24.76 -13.74
C THR A 624 25.15 -24.36 -15.11
N ARG A 625 26.39 -23.88 -15.19
CA ARG A 625 27.13 -23.74 -16.43
C ARG A 625 28.39 -24.58 -16.39
N THR A 626 28.59 -25.38 -17.45
CA THR A 626 29.84 -26.12 -17.67
C THR A 626 30.95 -25.21 -18.24
N ALA A 627 32.20 -25.67 -18.21
CA ALA A 627 33.32 -24.94 -18.82
C ALA A 627 33.13 -24.68 -20.33
N ASN A 628 32.36 -25.53 -21.03
CA ASN A 628 32.05 -25.37 -22.45
C ASN A 628 30.86 -24.42 -22.71
N GLY A 629 30.27 -23.85 -21.65
CA GLY A 629 29.13 -22.94 -21.76
C GLY A 629 27.79 -23.63 -21.97
N ASP A 630 27.66 -24.91 -21.61
CA ASP A 630 26.37 -25.59 -21.57
C ASP A 630 25.64 -25.28 -20.27
N LEU A 631 24.33 -25.03 -20.34
CA LEU A 631 23.47 -24.83 -19.18
C LEU A 631 22.64 -26.06 -18.88
N TYR A 632 22.60 -26.43 -17.60
CA TYR A 632 21.75 -27.50 -17.06
C TYR A 632 20.90 -26.97 -15.91
N ARG A 633 19.61 -27.32 -15.91
CA ARG A 633 18.67 -27.04 -14.82
C ARG A 633 18.49 -28.30 -13.97
N TYR A 634 18.46 -28.15 -12.66
CA TYR A 634 18.22 -29.21 -11.69
C TYR A 634 17.00 -28.80 -10.88
N ALA A 635 15.88 -29.49 -11.10
CA ALA A 635 14.61 -29.13 -10.50
C ALA A 635 14.61 -29.38 -8.98
N GLY A 636 14.10 -28.44 -8.20
CA GLY A 636 13.81 -28.68 -6.78
C GLY A 636 12.72 -29.73 -6.61
N THR A 637 12.78 -30.54 -5.56
CA THR A 637 11.74 -31.55 -5.29
C THR A 637 10.71 -31.12 -4.24
N GLY A 638 10.88 -29.93 -3.65
CA GLY A 638 10.11 -29.48 -2.48
C GLY A 638 10.37 -30.29 -1.20
N LYS A 639 11.39 -31.18 -1.20
CA LYS A 639 11.76 -32.03 -0.06
C LYS A 639 13.20 -31.80 0.39
N GLY A 640 13.77 -30.65 0.05
CA GLY A 640 15.17 -30.32 0.33
C GLY A 640 16.18 -31.12 -0.51
N THR A 641 15.79 -31.60 -1.69
CA THR A 641 16.68 -32.30 -2.64
C THR A 641 16.46 -31.80 -4.07
N ILE A 642 17.35 -32.17 -4.98
CA ILE A 642 17.29 -31.78 -6.40
C ILE A 642 17.20 -33.01 -7.31
N GLY A 643 16.54 -32.84 -8.45
CA GLY A 643 16.41 -33.84 -9.51
C GLY A 643 17.65 -33.94 -10.41
N ASN A 644 17.52 -34.72 -11.48
CA ASN A 644 18.57 -34.86 -12.49
C ASN A 644 18.71 -33.60 -13.35
N GLY A 645 19.93 -33.31 -13.79
CA GLY A 645 20.23 -32.17 -14.65
C GLY A 645 19.65 -32.33 -16.05
N VAL A 646 18.88 -31.33 -16.49
CA VAL A 646 18.33 -31.23 -17.85
C VAL A 646 19.05 -30.12 -18.59
N LYS A 647 19.72 -30.45 -19.70
CA LYS A 647 20.38 -29.46 -20.55
C LYS A 647 19.32 -28.59 -21.23
N PHE A 648 19.44 -27.28 -21.13
CA PHE A 648 18.49 -26.33 -21.73
C PHE A 648 19.14 -25.18 -22.51
N GLY A 649 20.47 -25.05 -22.46
CA GLY A 649 21.17 -23.99 -23.17
C GLY A 649 22.60 -24.36 -23.58
N THR A 650 23.11 -23.66 -24.59
CA THR A 650 24.50 -23.75 -25.08
C THR A 650 25.02 -22.34 -25.41
N GLY A 651 26.34 -22.17 -25.53
CA GLY A 651 26.95 -20.91 -25.94
C GLY A 651 27.15 -19.87 -24.83
N TRP A 652 27.03 -20.26 -23.56
CA TRP A 652 27.15 -19.35 -22.41
C TRP A 652 28.59 -19.15 -21.89
N GLY A 653 29.58 -19.65 -22.63
CA GLY A 653 31.01 -19.55 -22.26
C GLY A 653 31.56 -18.12 -22.29
N GLY A 654 30.90 -17.20 -23.01
CA GLY A 654 31.28 -15.78 -23.08
C GLY A 654 30.76 -14.91 -21.93
N MET A 655 30.02 -15.48 -20.98
CA MET A 655 29.45 -14.74 -19.85
C MET A 655 30.41 -14.73 -18.66
N ALA A 656 30.69 -13.56 -18.11
CA ALA A 656 31.42 -13.41 -16.85
C ALA A 656 30.55 -13.89 -15.68
N ASP A 657 29.27 -13.49 -15.65
CA ASP A 657 28.33 -13.80 -14.57
C ASP A 657 26.98 -14.20 -15.14
N ILE A 658 26.27 -15.02 -14.37
CA ILE A 658 24.90 -15.45 -14.62
C ILE A 658 24.18 -15.39 -13.28
N VAL A 659 23.02 -14.74 -13.25
CA VAL A 659 22.22 -14.49 -12.06
C VAL A 659 20.77 -14.87 -12.35
N GLY A 660 20.16 -15.69 -11.50
CA GLY A 660 18.71 -15.81 -11.46
C GLY A 660 18.15 -14.61 -10.72
N ILE A 661 17.43 -13.74 -11.42
CA ILE A 661 16.99 -12.48 -10.86
C ILE A 661 15.60 -12.61 -10.22
N GLY A 662 14.76 -13.53 -10.72
CA GLY A 662 13.33 -13.58 -10.42
C GLY A 662 12.53 -13.09 -11.62
N ASP A 663 11.22 -12.93 -11.49
CA ASP A 663 10.35 -12.40 -12.55
C ASP A 663 10.56 -10.89 -12.77
N LEU A 664 11.58 -10.55 -13.57
CA LEU A 664 11.90 -9.15 -13.88
C LEU A 664 10.99 -8.61 -14.99
N THR A 665 10.48 -9.44 -15.89
CA THR A 665 9.53 -9.05 -16.94
C THR A 665 8.09 -8.83 -16.45
N GLY A 666 7.75 -9.37 -15.28
CA GLY A 666 6.38 -9.39 -14.76
C GLY A 666 5.45 -10.34 -15.52
N ASP A 667 6.00 -11.37 -16.17
CA ASP A 667 5.24 -12.34 -16.98
C ASP A 667 4.86 -13.62 -16.22
N GLY A 668 5.24 -13.70 -14.95
CA GLY A 668 4.98 -14.82 -14.06
C GLY A 668 6.02 -15.94 -14.12
N ALA A 669 7.09 -15.80 -14.90
CA ALA A 669 8.21 -16.75 -14.94
C ALA A 669 9.52 -16.10 -14.47
N ASP A 670 10.34 -16.86 -13.76
CA ASP A 670 11.64 -16.34 -13.31
C ASP A 670 12.62 -16.14 -14.47
N ASP A 671 13.30 -15.00 -14.47
CA ASP A 671 14.25 -14.58 -15.48
C ASP A 671 15.71 -14.82 -15.08
N VAL A 672 16.58 -14.79 -16.09
CA VAL A 672 18.03 -14.83 -15.92
C VAL A 672 18.68 -13.58 -16.48
N LEU A 673 19.59 -12.99 -15.70
CA LEU A 673 20.52 -11.98 -16.19
C LEU A 673 21.89 -12.59 -16.44
N ALA A 674 22.58 -12.11 -17.47
CA ALA A 674 23.98 -12.44 -17.67
C ALA A 674 24.80 -11.25 -18.15
N ARG A 675 26.01 -11.16 -17.60
CA ARG A 675 27.00 -10.15 -17.94
C ARG A 675 28.05 -10.77 -18.83
N THR A 676 28.30 -10.20 -19.99
CA THR A 676 29.41 -10.65 -20.86
C THR A 676 30.76 -10.26 -20.28
N THR A 677 31.84 -10.91 -20.71
CA THR A 677 33.22 -10.48 -20.38
C THR A 677 33.56 -9.06 -20.87
N GLY A 678 32.80 -8.55 -21.85
CA GLY A 678 32.86 -7.16 -22.31
C GLY A 678 32.14 -6.16 -21.41
N GLY A 679 31.28 -6.61 -20.49
CA GLY A 679 30.49 -5.76 -19.59
C GLY A 679 29.12 -5.33 -20.14
N ASP A 680 28.61 -6.05 -21.15
CA ASP A 680 27.22 -5.90 -21.58
C ASP A 680 26.32 -6.76 -20.70
N LEU A 681 25.19 -6.19 -20.25
CA LEU A 681 24.19 -6.91 -19.45
C LEU A 681 23.00 -7.29 -20.32
N TYR A 682 22.64 -8.57 -20.28
CA TYR A 682 21.52 -9.15 -21.01
C TYR A 682 20.49 -9.73 -20.04
N ARG A 683 19.21 -9.54 -20.36
CA ARG A 683 18.07 -10.26 -19.77
C ARG A 683 17.65 -11.40 -20.68
N TYR A 684 17.38 -12.54 -20.10
CA TYR A 684 16.83 -13.71 -20.76
C TYR A 684 15.53 -14.07 -20.07
N ALA A 685 14.41 -13.82 -20.75
CA ALA A 685 13.09 -14.05 -20.18
C ALA A 685 12.89 -15.55 -19.90
N GLY A 686 12.35 -15.88 -18.73
CA GLY A 686 11.90 -17.23 -18.42
C GLY A 686 10.82 -17.68 -19.39
N ASN A 687 10.72 -18.99 -19.64
CA ASN A 687 9.62 -19.53 -20.45
C ASN A 687 8.60 -20.33 -19.62
N GLY A 688 8.74 -20.33 -18.28
CA GLY A 688 7.89 -21.06 -17.35
C GLY A 688 7.86 -22.58 -17.53
N THR A 689 8.78 -23.14 -18.32
CA THR A 689 8.88 -24.58 -18.61
C THR A 689 10.32 -25.10 -18.48
N GLY A 690 11.17 -24.31 -17.82
CA GLY A 690 12.50 -24.70 -17.41
C GLY A 690 13.61 -24.25 -18.37
N GLY A 691 13.32 -23.33 -19.28
CA GLY A 691 14.28 -22.72 -20.19
C GLY A 691 14.18 -21.19 -20.20
N VAL A 692 14.99 -20.56 -21.06
CA VAL A 692 15.01 -19.10 -21.23
C VAL A 692 14.92 -18.73 -22.72
N GLY A 693 14.35 -17.56 -23.00
CA GLY A 693 14.22 -16.99 -24.33
C GLY A 693 15.50 -16.36 -24.88
N ALA A 694 15.36 -15.57 -25.95
CA ALA A 694 16.48 -14.85 -26.53
C ALA A 694 16.96 -13.71 -25.61
N GLY A 695 18.28 -13.49 -25.59
CA GLY A 695 18.88 -12.43 -24.78
C GLY A 695 18.56 -11.04 -25.31
N VAL A 696 18.02 -10.18 -24.46
CA VAL A 696 17.79 -8.75 -24.71
C VAL A 696 18.85 -7.95 -23.98
N LYS A 697 19.63 -7.14 -24.70
CA LYS A 697 20.61 -6.26 -24.07
C LYS A 697 19.89 -5.15 -23.30
N ILE A 698 20.11 -5.09 -21.99
CA ILE A 698 19.47 -4.13 -21.09
C ILE A 698 20.45 -3.11 -20.48
N GLY A 699 21.76 -3.32 -20.61
CA GLY A 699 22.76 -2.38 -20.09
C GLY A 699 24.16 -2.54 -20.68
N THR A 700 25.00 -1.53 -20.42
CA THR A 700 26.43 -1.46 -20.78
C THR A 700 27.24 -0.95 -19.59
N GLY A 701 28.57 -1.08 -19.64
CA GLY A 701 29.46 -0.52 -18.61
C GLY A 701 29.61 -1.36 -17.35
N TRP A 702 29.03 -2.57 -17.32
CA TRP A 702 29.04 -3.45 -16.17
C TRP A 702 30.40 -4.09 -15.88
N LYS A 703 31.38 -3.93 -16.76
CA LYS A 703 32.77 -4.38 -16.55
C LYS A 703 33.46 -3.67 -15.37
N SER A 704 32.94 -2.52 -14.94
CA SER A 704 33.45 -1.77 -13.79
C SER A 704 33.21 -2.47 -12.45
N PHE A 705 32.25 -3.40 -12.38
CA PHE A 705 31.97 -4.19 -11.18
C PHE A 705 32.83 -5.46 -11.13
N ALA A 706 33.19 -5.90 -9.93
CA ALA A 706 33.82 -7.20 -9.73
C ALA A 706 32.83 -8.34 -10.07
N GLY A 707 31.56 -8.21 -9.67
CA GLY A 707 30.53 -9.22 -9.88
C GLY A 707 29.12 -8.65 -9.79
N ILE A 708 28.16 -9.41 -10.29
CA ILE A 708 26.72 -9.17 -10.11
C ILE A 708 26.06 -10.39 -9.43
N ARG A 709 25.00 -10.17 -8.65
CA ARG A 709 24.35 -11.21 -7.84
C ARG A 709 22.86 -11.03 -7.66
#